data_AF-A0A950YSK5-F1
#
_entry.id   AF-A0A950YSK5-F1
#
_cell.length_a   1.000
_cell.length_b   1.000
_cell.length_c   1.000
_cell.angle_alpha   90.00
_cell.angle_beta   90.00
_cell.angle_gamma   90.00
#
_symmetry.space_group_name_H-M   'P 1'
#
loop_
_entity.id
_entity.type
_entity.pdbx_description
1 polymer ?
#
loop_
_entity_poly.entity_id
_entity_poly.type
_entity_poly.pdbx_seq_one_letter_code
_entity_poly.pdbx_strand_id
1 'polypeptide(L)'
;MAFSRAGSAVVPLVAGDLGAGVGVQSSRPFEVARAGQRVALGGTRQRALLALLLLHRNQLVGRDRLIDELWGERPPATALKTVQVYVSRLRKALGDEALLTRAGGYILAVEPEQVDADRFDALAGDSRRALQSGDPRGAVRRLDEALALWRGPPLADLAYEQFAQAEIARLAEARLGAVEDRIEAKLALGQHAELVAELEALVREHPLRERLRCQLMLALYRSGRQADALASFRQARGSLVDELGIEPGRPLQELERAILTQDPALDPPAARGADSRAAAARRVRRGALLIAIGGALLLAAMSVVAVMLSQSSSNSVLVAPNSVAVIDTHSDRVVGAVPVGTRPDAIVFGSGSLWVANRDDQTVSRVDARSLQTLRTISVSDPPTSVAASSNGIWVAASGLNPSVSSVSVSRIDPQFDVLSTTLHVGNVVPRGPAAVASRGDSVWVAPSSGLLTRLDGTTGRVVGQIDPNASPTGIAVGEGAVWVSDAEADNVVRVDPTGLLTPIPVGGAPSGIAVGAGGVWVADSLDGAVVRIDPAARAVTTTIKVGRGPDSVAVGAGSLWVANSGDGTVTRIDPTTDKELATIAVGGSPQAITIADGRAWVTVDRQSIPGGVASGGTLRIESPTDVDYMDPALAYSLLSGQLLYATCAELVNYPDKGTPAGSQLIPEVAQSLPTRSPDGRTYTFKIRPGFRFSPPSNEPVTAQTFKDTIERTLNPTMHSPLAHYLADVVGAGAYMAGRARHIAGVIASGDSLTIRLLAPAPDFLSRIAEPAFCAVPSDTPVDPNGVRVIPAAGPYYVATYTPGQGVVLVRNPNYHGSRPHRFERIELAVGIAAQRTVTDVESGSADYTNLGLWTFSATGGSTARGIAALASELAARYGPGSAAVRGGRQRYFVNPVLQLDFFALNTHRPPFSDVRLRKAINYAIDRRALAALGDGYQPLPEHPTDHYLPPGLPGFRDAPVYPLTPDLAKARQLASGNGRTAVLYTCELSPCPEQAQIVKTDLAALGLRVQIKTFPLAALAAKFATPGEPFDLAWEGWLPDYPDPYSMLTPLLSDNAIAPSFEDPAYQRRLAAAESLSGPKRYLTYGELDLDLARNAAPLAAFGNLSSHDFFSARVGCQTYGVYGIDLPALCIKHG
;
A
#
# COMPACT_ATOMS: atom_id res chain seq x y z
N MET A 1 52.82 -54.38 -21.87
CA MET A 1 52.13 -54.64 -20.58
C MET A 1 50.94 -53.72 -20.50
N ALA A 2 49.74 -54.29 -20.60
CA ALA A 2 48.48 -53.58 -20.55
C ALA A 2 48.03 -53.43 -19.08
N PHE A 3 47.74 -52.20 -18.65
CA PHE A 3 46.84 -51.95 -17.53
C PHE A 3 45.78 -50.95 -17.98
N SER A 4 44.57 -51.49 -18.14
CA SER A 4 43.33 -50.80 -18.42
C SER A 4 43.04 -49.75 -17.34
N ARG A 5 42.97 -48.47 -17.70
CA ARG A 5 42.47 -47.40 -16.81
C ARG A 5 40.94 -47.52 -16.73
N ALA A 6 40.46 -48.04 -15.60
CA ALA A 6 39.06 -48.07 -15.22
C ALA A 6 38.51 -46.63 -15.05
N GLY A 7 37.24 -46.45 -15.40
CA GLY A 7 36.57 -45.15 -15.56
C GLY A 7 36.56 -44.27 -14.31
N SER A 8 37.06 -43.05 -14.49
CA SER A 8 37.00 -41.95 -13.53
C SER A 8 35.54 -41.47 -13.38
N ALA A 9 35.06 -41.36 -12.14
CA ALA A 9 33.77 -40.75 -11.83
C ALA A 9 33.91 -39.22 -11.95
N VAL A 10 33.58 -38.67 -13.12
CA VAL A 10 33.40 -37.22 -13.30
C VAL A 10 32.21 -36.82 -12.44
N VAL A 11 32.32 -35.83 -11.54
CA VAL A 11 31.17 -35.26 -10.80
C VAL A 11 30.77 -33.92 -11.46
N PRO A 12 30.05 -33.92 -12.59
CA PRO A 12 29.71 -32.70 -13.29
C PRO A 12 28.66 -31.86 -12.56
N LEU A 13 29.02 -30.61 -12.36
CA LEU A 13 28.24 -29.40 -12.65
C LEU A 13 28.36 -29.01 -14.17
N VAL A 14 28.44 -30.04 -15.02
CA VAL A 14 27.93 -30.24 -16.39
C VAL A 14 28.52 -29.46 -17.60
N ALA A 15 29.11 -30.22 -18.55
CA ALA A 15 29.28 -29.87 -19.98
C ALA A 15 28.87 -31.01 -20.92
N GLY A 16 28.28 -30.66 -22.08
CA GLY A 16 27.94 -31.53 -23.22
C GLY A 16 27.25 -30.69 -24.32
N ASP A 17 27.75 -30.79 -25.55
CA ASP A 17 27.77 -29.72 -26.58
C ASP A 17 26.72 -29.86 -27.72
N LEU A 18 26.41 -28.69 -28.34
CA LEU A 18 25.73 -28.33 -29.62
C LEU A 18 24.29 -28.79 -30.00
N GLY A 19 23.39 -27.79 -30.13
CA GLY A 19 22.17 -27.82 -30.95
C GLY A 19 21.20 -26.68 -30.64
N ALA A 20 21.03 -25.73 -31.56
CA ALA A 20 20.25 -24.50 -31.41
C ALA A 20 18.75 -24.72 -31.08
N GLY A 21 18.17 -23.85 -30.23
CA GLY A 21 16.72 -23.71 -30.04
C GLY A 21 16.32 -23.21 -28.63
N VAL A 22 15.62 -22.07 -28.58
CA VAL A 22 15.16 -21.34 -27.38
C VAL A 22 14.21 -22.19 -26.50
N GLY A 23 14.34 -22.05 -25.17
CA GLY A 23 13.32 -22.49 -24.19
C GLY A 23 13.75 -22.35 -22.72
N VAL A 24 13.10 -21.44 -21.99
CA VAL A 24 13.23 -21.15 -20.54
C VAL A 24 13.14 -22.42 -19.69
N GLN A 25 14.02 -22.59 -18.68
CA GLN A 25 13.85 -23.62 -17.64
C GLN A 25 14.22 -23.14 -16.24
N SER A 26 13.25 -23.35 -15.34
CA SER A 26 13.30 -23.34 -13.87
C SER A 26 14.54 -24.08 -13.32
N SER A 27 15.13 -23.50 -12.26
CA SER A 27 16.28 -23.97 -11.49
C SER A 27 16.40 -25.49 -11.40
N ARG A 28 17.50 -26.06 -11.96
CA ARG A 28 17.82 -27.49 -11.81
C ARG A 28 18.59 -27.75 -10.51
N PRO A 29 18.40 -28.91 -9.86
CA PRO A 29 19.12 -29.28 -8.65
C PRO A 29 20.62 -29.48 -8.87
N PHE A 30 21.40 -29.48 -7.78
CA PHE A 30 22.76 -29.97 -7.69
C PHE A 30 22.84 -31.39 -8.28
N GLU A 31 23.69 -31.54 -9.29
CA GLU A 31 23.80 -32.75 -10.10
C GLU A 31 25.17 -33.41 -9.93
N VAL A 32 25.15 -34.73 -10.08
CA VAL A 32 26.33 -35.57 -10.21
C VAL A 32 26.09 -36.41 -11.45
N ALA A 33 27.11 -36.64 -12.25
CA ALA A 33 27.10 -37.68 -13.29
C ALA A 33 28.20 -38.69 -13.02
N ARG A 34 28.28 -39.69 -13.89
CA ARG A 34 29.37 -40.65 -13.97
C ARG A 34 29.45 -41.12 -15.41
N ALA A 35 30.63 -41.05 -16.03
CA ALA A 35 30.80 -41.33 -17.46
C ALA A 35 29.79 -40.58 -18.38
N GLY A 36 29.47 -39.33 -18.03
CA GLY A 36 28.52 -38.49 -18.78
C GLY A 36 27.04 -38.73 -18.49
N GLN A 37 26.67 -39.72 -17.66
CA GLN A 37 25.28 -40.00 -17.29
C GLN A 37 24.94 -39.53 -15.88
N ARG A 38 23.82 -38.81 -15.74
CA ARG A 38 23.34 -38.30 -14.44
C ARG A 38 23.11 -39.44 -13.45
N VAL A 39 23.62 -39.25 -12.23
CA VAL A 39 23.47 -40.17 -11.11
C VAL A 39 22.31 -39.68 -10.24
N ALA A 40 21.30 -40.52 -10.03
CA ALA A 40 20.19 -40.19 -9.16
C ALA A 40 20.65 -40.10 -7.70
N LEU A 41 20.70 -38.87 -7.18
CA LEU A 41 20.94 -38.62 -5.76
C LEU A 41 19.63 -38.79 -4.98
N GLY A 42 19.72 -39.27 -3.73
CA GLY A 42 18.55 -39.42 -2.87
C GLY A 42 17.90 -38.08 -2.46
N GLY A 43 17.02 -38.11 -1.45
CA GLY A 43 16.30 -36.92 -0.95
C GLY A 43 17.22 -35.79 -0.45
N THR A 44 16.63 -34.62 -0.17
CA THR A 44 17.34 -33.36 0.11
C THR A 44 18.50 -33.49 1.11
N ARG A 45 18.31 -34.20 2.23
CA ARG A 45 19.38 -34.41 3.22
C ARG A 45 20.57 -35.23 2.71
N GLN A 46 20.35 -36.17 1.79
CA GLN A 46 21.45 -36.91 1.16
C GLN A 46 22.24 -36.00 0.19
N ARG A 47 21.56 -35.09 -0.50
CA ARG A 47 22.21 -34.07 -1.36
C ARG A 47 22.97 -33.03 -0.53
N ALA A 48 22.37 -32.56 0.57
CA ALA A 48 23.02 -31.66 1.53
C ALA A 48 24.32 -32.26 2.10
N LEU A 49 24.28 -33.55 2.47
CA LEU A 49 25.48 -34.26 2.93
C LEU A 49 26.59 -34.27 1.87
N LEU A 50 26.25 -34.55 0.61
CA LEU A 50 27.24 -34.56 -0.47
C LEU A 50 27.78 -33.16 -0.76
N ALA A 51 26.93 -32.14 -0.77
CA ALA A 51 27.36 -30.75 -0.95
C ALA A 51 28.31 -30.32 0.17
N LEU A 52 27.98 -30.60 1.44
CA LEU A 52 28.85 -30.30 2.58
C LEU A 52 30.22 -30.96 2.47
N LEU A 53 30.27 -32.21 1.97
CA LEU A 53 31.52 -32.91 1.70
C LEU A 53 32.30 -32.33 0.49
N LEU A 54 31.61 -31.79 -0.52
CA LEU A 54 32.24 -31.13 -1.68
C LEU A 54 32.80 -29.75 -1.34
N LEU A 55 32.10 -29.00 -0.48
CA LEU A 55 32.60 -27.73 0.06
C LEU A 55 33.89 -27.94 0.86
N HIS A 56 34.00 -29.09 1.52
CA HIS A 56 35.19 -29.56 2.21
C HIS A 56 35.91 -30.69 1.46
N ARG A 57 35.92 -30.64 0.12
CA ARG A 57 36.58 -31.64 -0.72
C ARG A 57 38.05 -31.82 -0.33
N ASN A 58 38.51 -33.06 -0.38
CA ASN A 58 39.85 -33.47 0.03
C ASN A 58 40.21 -33.17 1.51
N GLN A 59 39.23 -32.79 2.34
CA GLN A 59 39.38 -32.55 3.78
C GLN A 59 38.52 -33.53 4.60
N LEU A 60 38.91 -33.78 5.85
CA LEU A 60 38.16 -34.64 6.77
C LEU A 60 37.00 -33.85 7.40
N VAL A 61 35.76 -34.29 7.14
CA VAL A 61 34.57 -33.76 7.81
C VAL A 61 34.12 -34.74 8.89
N GLY A 62 34.12 -34.26 10.14
CA GLY A 62 33.75 -35.06 11.32
C GLY A 62 32.26 -35.40 11.35
N ARG A 63 31.90 -36.56 11.94
CA ARG A 63 30.50 -37.02 12.00
C ARG A 63 29.60 -36.06 12.77
N ASP A 64 30.09 -35.50 13.87
CA ASP A 64 29.32 -34.56 14.70
C ASP A 64 29.01 -33.28 13.90
N ARG A 65 30.02 -32.73 13.20
CA ARG A 65 29.82 -31.61 12.28
C ARG A 65 28.81 -31.94 11.17
N LEU A 66 28.88 -33.13 10.57
CA LEU A 66 27.88 -33.54 9.58
C LEU A 66 26.47 -33.63 10.18
N ILE A 67 26.35 -33.97 11.46
CA ILE A 67 25.05 -34.03 12.14
C ILE A 67 24.56 -32.61 12.44
N ASP A 68 25.41 -31.77 13.00
CA ASP A 68 25.07 -30.39 13.36
C ASP A 68 24.63 -29.60 12.13
N GLU A 69 25.34 -29.72 11.01
CA GLU A 69 25.02 -28.99 9.78
C GLU A 69 23.78 -29.52 9.04
N LEU A 70 23.41 -30.81 9.22
CA LEU A 70 22.24 -31.41 8.57
C LEU A 70 20.94 -31.32 9.38
N TRP A 71 21.04 -31.15 10.70
CA TRP A 71 19.89 -31.17 11.61
C TRP A 71 19.83 -29.97 12.58
N GLY A 72 20.84 -29.11 12.65
CA GLY A 72 20.90 -27.96 13.54
C GLY A 72 20.89 -28.35 15.02
N GLU A 73 20.31 -27.49 15.86
CA GLU A 73 20.29 -27.65 17.32
C GLU A 73 19.44 -28.83 17.85
N ARG A 74 18.67 -29.51 16.98
CA ARG A 74 17.75 -30.60 17.37
C ARG A 74 17.93 -31.86 16.51
N PRO A 75 19.10 -32.53 16.56
CA PRO A 75 19.31 -33.77 15.84
C PRO A 75 18.45 -34.92 16.41
N PRO A 76 17.80 -35.73 15.56
CA PRO A 76 17.08 -36.92 16.04
C PRO A 76 18.07 -37.94 16.62
N ALA A 77 17.63 -38.78 17.56
CA ALA A 77 18.45 -39.84 18.15
C ALA A 77 19.04 -40.84 17.11
N THR A 78 18.47 -40.87 15.91
CA THR A 78 18.91 -41.69 14.77
C THR A 78 19.84 -40.98 13.78
N ALA A 79 20.25 -39.72 14.04
CA ALA A 79 21.05 -38.91 13.12
C ALA A 79 22.33 -39.61 12.65
N LEU A 80 23.12 -40.15 13.60
CA LEU A 80 24.36 -40.87 13.28
C LEU A 80 24.13 -42.07 12.35
N LYS A 81 23.10 -42.89 12.63
CA LYS A 81 22.74 -44.03 11.77
C LYS A 81 22.29 -43.55 10.38
N THR A 82 21.59 -42.41 10.33
CA THR A 82 21.10 -41.82 9.08
C THR A 82 22.26 -41.32 8.21
N VAL A 83 23.26 -40.66 8.79
CA VAL A 83 24.49 -40.27 8.07
C VAL A 83 25.18 -41.50 7.47
N GLN A 84 25.32 -42.59 8.22
CA GLN A 84 25.92 -43.83 7.72
C GLN A 84 25.14 -44.43 6.54
N VAL A 85 23.80 -44.40 6.59
CA VAL A 85 22.93 -44.84 5.48
C VAL A 85 23.15 -43.96 4.25
N TYR A 86 23.20 -42.63 4.41
CA TYR A 86 23.43 -41.72 3.30
C TYR A 86 24.82 -41.90 2.70
N VAL A 87 25.87 -42.05 3.51
CA VAL A 87 27.23 -42.37 3.04
C VAL A 87 27.26 -43.68 2.25
N SER A 88 26.59 -44.73 2.74
CA SER A 88 26.51 -46.01 2.01
C SER A 88 25.85 -45.86 0.64
N ARG A 89 24.78 -45.05 0.54
CA ARG A 89 24.12 -44.75 -0.73
C ARG A 89 24.99 -43.89 -1.65
N LEU A 90 25.68 -42.90 -1.11
CA LEU A 90 26.61 -42.06 -1.86
C LEU A 90 27.79 -42.86 -2.40
N ARG A 91 28.31 -43.83 -1.66
CA ARG A 91 29.35 -44.76 -2.15
C ARG A 91 28.88 -45.60 -3.35
N LYS A 92 27.65 -46.12 -3.31
CA LYS A 92 27.07 -46.83 -4.46
C LYS A 92 26.95 -45.92 -5.68
N ALA A 93 26.64 -44.65 -5.46
CA ALA A 93 26.47 -43.64 -6.51
C ALA A 93 27.82 -43.17 -7.12
N LEU A 94 28.81 -42.87 -6.27
CA LEU A 94 30.08 -42.21 -6.63
C LEU A 94 31.24 -43.19 -6.87
N GLY A 95 31.18 -44.39 -6.28
CA GLY A 95 32.28 -45.36 -6.16
C GLY A 95 32.91 -45.33 -4.78
N ASP A 96 33.34 -46.49 -4.29
CA ASP A 96 33.89 -46.64 -2.93
C ASP A 96 35.21 -45.85 -2.73
N GLU A 97 35.99 -45.67 -3.80
CA GLU A 97 37.26 -44.93 -3.78
C GLU A 97 37.08 -43.41 -3.63
N ALA A 98 35.90 -42.86 -3.97
CA ALA A 98 35.64 -41.42 -3.92
C ALA A 98 35.28 -40.92 -2.51
N LEU A 99 34.68 -41.76 -1.66
CA LEU A 99 34.21 -41.37 -0.32
C LEU A 99 34.90 -42.22 0.77
N LEU A 100 36.05 -41.73 1.24
CA LEU A 100 36.93 -42.41 2.17
C LEU A 100 36.46 -42.23 3.61
N THR A 101 36.40 -43.31 4.39
CA THR A 101 36.25 -43.21 5.84
C THR A 101 37.61 -43.08 6.50
N ARG A 102 37.73 -42.17 7.46
CA ARG A 102 38.86 -42.05 8.38
C ARG A 102 38.34 -42.02 9.81
N ALA A 103 39.23 -42.15 10.79
CA ALA A 103 38.85 -42.08 12.20
C ALA A 103 38.08 -40.77 12.46
N GLY A 104 36.83 -40.87 12.92
CA GLY A 104 35.97 -39.72 13.26
C GLY A 104 35.15 -39.08 12.13
N GLY A 105 35.32 -39.46 10.85
CA GLY A 105 34.66 -38.72 9.76
C GLY A 105 34.79 -39.30 8.35
N TYR A 106 34.49 -38.48 7.35
CA TYR A 106 34.52 -38.82 5.93
C TYR A 106 35.30 -37.78 5.11
N ILE A 107 36.00 -38.23 4.08
CA ILE A 107 36.70 -37.40 3.08
C ILE A 107 36.11 -37.72 1.72
N LEU A 108 35.70 -36.69 0.98
CA LEU A 108 35.37 -36.83 -0.43
C LEU A 108 36.61 -36.49 -1.27
N ALA A 109 37.19 -37.49 -1.92
CA ALA A 109 38.36 -37.36 -2.77
C ALA A 109 37.95 -37.02 -4.20
N VAL A 110 38.33 -35.84 -4.68
CA VAL A 110 38.06 -35.34 -6.04
C VAL A 110 39.26 -34.54 -6.55
N GLU A 111 39.57 -34.72 -7.83
CA GLU A 111 40.53 -33.90 -8.57
C GLU A 111 39.89 -32.55 -8.96
N PRO A 112 40.65 -31.46 -9.08
CA PRO A 112 40.12 -30.13 -9.44
C PRO A 112 39.32 -30.13 -10.75
N GLU A 113 39.70 -30.90 -11.76
CA GLU A 113 38.99 -30.97 -13.04
C GLU A 113 37.66 -31.72 -12.96
N GLN A 114 37.35 -32.33 -11.81
CA GLN A 114 36.10 -33.05 -11.58
C GLN A 114 35.02 -32.18 -10.95
N VAL A 115 35.33 -30.93 -10.56
CA VAL A 115 34.38 -29.99 -9.95
C VAL A 115 34.33 -28.72 -10.79
N ASP A 116 33.16 -28.35 -11.34
CA ASP A 116 33.11 -27.20 -12.26
C ASP A 116 33.39 -25.85 -11.59
N ALA A 117 33.19 -25.72 -10.28
CA ALA A 117 33.65 -24.53 -9.55
C ALA A 117 35.19 -24.35 -9.66
N ASP A 118 35.95 -25.45 -9.54
CA ASP A 118 37.41 -25.42 -9.67
C ASP A 118 37.85 -25.18 -11.12
N ARG A 119 37.15 -25.79 -12.10
CA ARG A 119 37.37 -25.53 -13.53
C ARG A 119 37.06 -24.08 -13.91
N PHE A 120 35.97 -23.53 -13.37
CA PHE A 120 35.59 -22.14 -13.55
C PHE A 120 36.67 -21.20 -13.02
N ASP A 121 37.13 -21.42 -11.78
CA ASP A 121 38.17 -20.61 -11.15
C ASP A 121 39.49 -20.67 -11.96
N ALA A 122 39.85 -21.84 -12.50
CA ALA A 122 41.01 -22.01 -13.37
C ALA A 122 40.88 -21.23 -14.70
N LEU A 123 39.75 -21.37 -15.41
CA LEU A 123 39.49 -20.68 -16.68
C LEU A 123 39.41 -19.16 -16.51
N ALA A 124 38.76 -18.68 -15.45
CA ALA A 124 38.71 -17.27 -15.10
C ALA A 124 40.13 -16.74 -14.79
N GLY A 125 40.94 -17.50 -14.06
CA GLY A 125 42.35 -17.17 -13.81
C GLY A 125 43.20 -17.10 -15.08
N ASP A 126 43.05 -18.04 -16.00
CA ASP A 126 43.74 -18.03 -17.30
C ASP A 126 43.30 -16.86 -18.19
N SER A 127 42.03 -16.47 -18.13
CA SER A 127 41.52 -15.32 -18.90
C SER A 127 42.15 -14.01 -18.44
N ARG A 128 42.31 -13.81 -17.12
CA ARG A 128 42.99 -12.63 -16.56
C ARG A 128 44.46 -12.57 -16.98
N ARG A 129 45.15 -13.71 -17.02
CA ARG A 129 46.52 -13.80 -17.58
C ARG A 129 46.56 -13.43 -19.05
N ALA A 130 45.59 -13.88 -19.84
CA ALA A 130 45.49 -13.54 -21.26
C ALA A 130 45.22 -12.04 -21.49
N LEU A 131 44.40 -11.39 -20.67
CA LEU A 131 44.20 -9.93 -20.71
C LEU A 131 45.51 -9.18 -20.39
N GLN A 132 46.22 -9.60 -19.36
CA GLN A 132 47.49 -8.99 -18.96
C GLN A 132 48.60 -9.13 -20.03
N SER A 133 48.57 -10.20 -20.83
CA SER A 133 49.52 -10.42 -21.93
C SER A 133 49.08 -9.80 -23.27
N GLY A 134 47.97 -9.05 -23.30
CA GLY A 134 47.48 -8.38 -24.51
C GLY A 134 46.76 -9.30 -25.51
N ASP A 135 46.22 -10.44 -25.05
CA ASP A 135 45.39 -11.36 -25.84
C ASP A 135 43.90 -11.33 -25.41
N PRO A 136 43.16 -10.23 -25.72
CA PRO A 136 41.75 -10.13 -25.36
C PRO A 136 40.87 -11.17 -26.08
N ARG A 137 41.26 -11.67 -27.26
CA ARG A 137 40.52 -12.75 -27.96
C ARG A 137 40.63 -14.07 -27.19
N GLY A 138 41.83 -14.41 -26.74
CA GLY A 138 42.05 -15.58 -25.91
C GLY A 138 41.37 -15.48 -24.54
N ALA A 139 41.20 -14.28 -24.00
CA ALA A 139 40.43 -14.04 -22.78
C ALA A 139 38.93 -14.29 -22.98
N VAL A 140 38.32 -13.72 -24.03
CA VAL A 140 36.90 -13.93 -24.35
C VAL A 140 36.58 -15.42 -24.50
N ARG A 141 37.39 -16.17 -25.28
CA ARG A 141 37.15 -17.61 -25.49
C ARG A 141 37.12 -18.39 -24.17
N ARG A 142 38.07 -18.13 -23.26
CA ARG A 142 38.15 -18.82 -21.96
C ARG A 142 37.03 -18.40 -21.01
N LEU A 143 36.60 -17.14 -21.06
CA LEU A 143 35.47 -16.65 -20.26
C LEU A 143 34.13 -17.18 -20.77
N ASP A 144 33.96 -17.32 -22.08
CA ASP A 144 32.78 -17.99 -22.66
C ASP A 144 32.76 -19.47 -22.23
N GLU A 145 33.89 -20.18 -22.26
CA GLU A 145 34.01 -21.55 -21.74
C GLU A 145 33.71 -21.62 -20.24
N ALA A 146 34.19 -20.66 -19.44
CA ALA A 146 33.95 -20.61 -18.00
C ALA A 146 32.46 -20.35 -17.69
N LEU A 147 31.86 -19.35 -18.35
CA LEU A 147 30.46 -18.98 -18.13
C LEU A 147 29.48 -20.05 -18.63
N ALA A 148 29.87 -20.87 -19.62
CA ALA A 148 29.08 -22.01 -20.10
C ALA A 148 28.95 -23.15 -19.07
N LEU A 149 29.79 -23.19 -18.03
CA LEU A 149 29.65 -24.13 -16.91
C LEU A 149 28.43 -23.81 -16.02
N TRP A 150 27.90 -22.59 -16.09
CA TRP A 150 26.78 -22.15 -15.26
C TRP A 150 25.43 -22.48 -15.90
N ARG A 151 24.54 -23.09 -15.12
CA ARG A 151 23.18 -23.49 -15.57
C ARG A 151 22.06 -22.95 -14.69
N GLY A 152 22.39 -22.00 -13.81
CA GLY A 152 21.51 -21.41 -12.82
C GLY A 152 22.29 -20.90 -11.61
N PRO A 153 21.58 -20.48 -10.54
CA PRO A 153 22.19 -20.15 -9.26
C PRO A 153 22.97 -21.35 -8.68
N PRO A 154 24.15 -21.14 -8.07
CA PRO A 154 24.90 -22.22 -7.44
C PRO A 154 24.11 -22.82 -6.28
N LEU A 155 24.10 -24.16 -6.18
CA LEU A 155 23.46 -24.92 -5.10
C LEU A 155 21.98 -24.52 -4.84
N ALA A 156 21.20 -24.24 -5.89
CA ALA A 156 19.83 -23.72 -5.77
C ALA A 156 18.89 -24.53 -4.85
N ASP A 157 19.02 -25.85 -4.84
CA ASP A 157 18.25 -26.80 -4.02
C ASP A 157 18.75 -26.91 -2.56
N LEU A 158 19.84 -26.23 -2.23
CA LEU A 158 20.39 -26.06 -0.89
C LEU A 158 20.52 -24.57 -0.52
N ALA A 159 19.85 -23.68 -1.25
CA ALA A 159 19.93 -22.23 -1.06
C ALA A 159 19.42 -21.74 0.31
N TYR A 160 18.81 -22.61 1.12
CA TYR A 160 18.35 -22.33 2.47
C TYR A 160 19.19 -23.02 3.55
N GLU A 161 20.18 -23.83 3.17
CA GLU A 161 21.09 -24.48 4.12
C GLU A 161 22.17 -23.48 4.56
N GLN A 162 22.34 -23.31 5.87
CA GLN A 162 23.25 -22.29 6.42
C GLN A 162 24.70 -22.51 6.00
N PHE A 163 25.16 -23.77 5.94
CA PHE A 163 26.51 -24.12 5.52
C PHE A 163 26.82 -23.75 4.06
N ALA A 164 25.80 -23.59 3.20
CA ALA A 164 25.96 -23.33 1.78
C ALA A 164 26.05 -21.82 1.45
N GLN A 165 25.56 -20.94 2.33
CA GLN A 165 25.41 -19.50 2.04
C GLN A 165 26.71 -18.81 1.63
N ALA A 166 27.79 -19.08 2.37
CA ALA A 166 29.09 -18.45 2.11
C ALA A 166 29.65 -18.84 0.73
N GLU A 167 29.49 -20.11 0.34
CA GLU A 167 29.96 -20.57 -0.97
C GLU A 167 29.07 -20.06 -2.10
N ILE A 168 27.73 -20.04 -1.90
CA ILE A 168 26.80 -19.46 -2.87
C ILE A 168 27.18 -18.01 -3.17
N ALA A 169 27.44 -17.21 -2.13
CA ALA A 169 27.88 -15.83 -2.28
C ALA A 169 29.23 -15.72 -3.00
N ARG A 170 30.23 -16.53 -2.61
CA ARG A 170 31.55 -16.56 -3.28
C ARG A 170 31.45 -16.89 -4.77
N LEU A 171 30.64 -17.89 -5.11
CA LEU A 171 30.43 -18.36 -6.48
C LEU A 171 29.67 -17.34 -7.32
N ALA A 172 28.60 -16.73 -6.77
CA ALA A 172 27.86 -15.67 -7.45
C ALA A 172 28.77 -14.46 -7.75
N GLU A 173 29.60 -14.07 -6.78
CA GLU A 173 30.58 -13.01 -6.91
C GLU A 173 31.65 -13.32 -7.97
N ALA A 174 32.20 -14.54 -7.96
CA ALA A 174 33.18 -14.98 -8.95
C ALA A 174 32.60 -15.02 -10.37
N ARG A 175 31.33 -15.43 -10.53
CA ARG A 175 30.61 -15.38 -11.80
C ARG A 175 30.47 -13.95 -12.31
N LEU A 176 30.05 -13.02 -11.46
CA LEU A 176 29.88 -11.63 -11.83
C LEU A 176 31.23 -11.01 -12.26
N GLY A 177 32.31 -11.30 -11.52
CA GLY A 177 33.66 -10.88 -11.90
C GLY A 177 34.11 -11.42 -13.28
N ALA A 178 33.76 -12.66 -13.63
CA ALA A 178 34.04 -13.21 -14.95
C ALA A 178 33.22 -12.54 -16.07
N VAL A 179 31.98 -12.14 -15.79
CA VAL A 179 31.17 -11.34 -16.73
C VAL A 179 31.81 -9.96 -16.95
N GLU A 180 32.23 -9.28 -15.88
CA GLU A 180 32.95 -8.00 -15.99
C GLU A 180 34.26 -8.15 -16.78
N ASP A 181 35.06 -9.19 -16.53
CA ASP A 181 36.30 -9.47 -17.25
C ASP A 181 36.04 -9.72 -18.76
N ARG A 182 34.91 -10.37 -19.09
CA ARG A 182 34.51 -10.66 -20.49
C ARG A 182 34.12 -9.38 -21.21
N ILE A 183 33.38 -8.51 -20.53
CA ILE A 183 33.00 -7.19 -21.04
C ILE A 183 34.26 -6.35 -21.30
N GLU A 184 35.22 -6.35 -20.36
CA GLU A 184 36.49 -5.65 -20.52
C GLU A 184 37.28 -6.16 -21.74
N ALA A 185 37.37 -7.48 -21.90
CA ALA A 185 38.01 -8.11 -23.06
C ALA A 185 37.34 -7.70 -24.39
N LYS A 186 36.01 -7.66 -24.43
CA LYS A 186 35.24 -7.23 -25.61
C LYS A 186 35.37 -5.73 -25.90
N LEU A 187 35.41 -4.88 -24.87
CA LEU A 187 35.71 -3.45 -25.02
C LEU A 187 37.11 -3.22 -25.60
N ALA A 188 38.10 -4.04 -25.20
CA ALA A 188 39.45 -4.01 -25.77
C ALA A 188 39.52 -4.52 -27.22
N LEU A 189 38.52 -5.29 -27.68
CA LEU A 189 38.35 -5.70 -29.08
C LEU A 189 37.57 -4.67 -29.92
N GLY A 190 37.13 -3.57 -29.33
CA GLY A 190 36.32 -2.56 -30.01
C GLY A 190 34.84 -2.96 -30.16
N GLN A 191 34.36 -3.98 -29.45
CA GLN A 191 32.97 -4.47 -29.51
C GLN A 191 32.04 -3.70 -28.55
N HIS A 192 32.16 -2.38 -28.49
CA HIS A 192 31.43 -1.56 -27.50
C HIS A 192 29.93 -1.43 -27.79
N ALA A 193 29.52 -1.33 -29.06
CA ALA A 193 28.12 -1.12 -29.42
C ALA A 193 27.21 -2.31 -29.07
N GLU A 194 27.70 -3.55 -29.23
CA GLU A 194 26.95 -4.77 -28.88
C GLU A 194 26.78 -4.98 -27.38
N LEU A 195 27.64 -4.34 -26.57
CA LEU A 195 27.64 -4.50 -25.11
C LEU A 195 26.67 -3.57 -24.39
N VAL A 196 26.20 -2.49 -25.03
CA VAL A 196 25.39 -1.46 -24.35
C VAL A 196 24.13 -2.07 -23.70
N ALA A 197 23.38 -2.90 -24.43
CA ALA A 197 22.16 -3.51 -23.90
C ALA A 197 22.44 -4.51 -22.76
N GLU A 198 23.52 -5.31 -22.86
CA GLU A 198 23.96 -6.24 -21.81
C GLU A 198 24.38 -5.46 -20.55
N LEU A 199 25.14 -4.37 -20.71
CA LEU A 199 25.60 -3.51 -19.63
C LEU A 199 24.46 -2.71 -18.97
N GLU A 200 23.49 -2.22 -19.73
CA GLU A 200 22.28 -1.55 -19.18
C GLU A 200 21.46 -2.52 -18.30
N ALA A 201 21.36 -3.80 -18.70
CA ALA A 201 20.70 -4.83 -17.89
C ALA A 201 21.49 -5.15 -16.61
N LEU A 202 22.81 -5.36 -16.72
CA LEU A 202 23.67 -5.68 -15.58
C LEU A 202 23.78 -4.52 -14.57
N VAL A 203 23.81 -3.26 -15.01
CA VAL A 203 23.81 -2.09 -14.11
C VAL A 203 22.46 -1.95 -13.40
N ARG A 204 21.35 -2.35 -14.01
CA ARG A 204 20.04 -2.36 -13.36
C ARG A 204 19.96 -3.44 -12.28
N GLU A 205 20.55 -4.62 -12.53
CA GLU A 205 20.60 -5.73 -11.57
C GLU A 205 21.62 -5.48 -10.44
N HIS A 206 22.72 -4.79 -10.74
CA HIS A 206 23.81 -4.51 -9.80
C HIS A 206 24.15 -2.99 -9.75
N PRO A 207 23.25 -2.14 -9.23
CA PRO A 207 23.41 -0.69 -9.30
C PRO A 207 24.61 -0.15 -8.51
N LEU A 208 25.08 -0.85 -7.47
CA LEU A 208 26.21 -0.43 -6.65
C LEU A 208 27.58 -0.87 -7.20
N ARG A 209 27.62 -1.62 -8.30
CA ARG A 209 28.86 -2.10 -8.95
C ARG A 209 29.46 -1.04 -9.86
N GLU A 210 30.34 -0.22 -9.31
CA GLU A 210 30.99 0.88 -10.04
C GLU A 210 31.76 0.42 -11.30
N ARG A 211 32.33 -0.79 -11.31
CA ARG A 211 33.05 -1.34 -12.47
C ARG A 211 32.14 -1.53 -13.69
N LEU A 212 30.94 -2.07 -13.51
CA LEU A 212 29.93 -2.19 -14.58
C LEU A 212 29.49 -0.82 -15.09
N ARG A 213 29.40 0.17 -14.19
CA ARG A 213 29.08 1.55 -14.58
C ARG A 213 30.19 2.19 -15.39
N CYS A 214 31.45 2.00 -15.02
CA CYS A 214 32.59 2.42 -15.85
C CYS A 214 32.54 1.79 -17.25
N GLN A 215 32.25 0.49 -17.33
CA GLN A 215 32.15 -0.24 -18.60
C GLN A 215 30.99 0.28 -19.46
N LEU A 216 29.82 0.54 -18.87
CA LEU A 216 28.66 1.14 -19.55
C LEU A 216 28.97 2.55 -20.06
N MET A 217 29.57 3.40 -19.21
CA MET A 217 29.97 4.75 -19.59
C MET A 217 30.95 4.74 -20.77
N LEU A 218 31.96 3.87 -20.75
CA LEU A 218 32.91 3.73 -21.84
C LEU A 218 32.25 3.21 -23.13
N ALA A 219 31.35 2.23 -23.01
CA ALA A 219 30.61 1.67 -24.14
C ALA A 219 29.70 2.71 -24.81
N LEU A 220 28.95 3.47 -24.01
CA LEU A 220 28.08 4.57 -24.46
C LEU A 220 28.89 5.68 -25.12
N TYR A 221 30.00 6.12 -24.49
CA TYR A 221 30.89 7.13 -25.04
C TYR A 221 31.45 6.71 -26.41
N ARG A 222 32.01 5.49 -26.52
CA ARG A 222 32.54 4.96 -27.78
C ARG A 222 31.46 4.76 -28.85
N SER A 223 30.19 4.62 -28.45
CA SER A 223 29.03 4.54 -29.35
C SER A 223 28.49 5.93 -29.77
N GLY A 224 29.17 7.02 -29.43
CA GLY A 224 28.73 8.39 -29.73
C GLY A 224 27.64 8.92 -28.80
N ARG A 225 27.28 8.20 -27.74
CA ARG A 225 26.23 8.53 -26.77
C ARG A 225 26.83 9.20 -25.52
N GLN A 226 27.61 10.27 -25.70
CA GLN A 226 28.30 10.96 -24.61
C GLN A 226 27.35 11.46 -23.50
N ALA A 227 26.20 12.01 -23.89
CA ALA A 227 25.20 12.49 -22.93
C ALA A 227 24.68 11.38 -22.02
N ASP A 228 24.46 10.19 -22.58
CA ASP A 228 23.99 9.01 -21.84
C ASP A 228 25.09 8.45 -20.93
N ALA A 229 26.35 8.49 -21.36
CA ALA A 229 27.49 8.13 -20.51
C ALA A 229 27.58 9.03 -19.26
N LEU A 230 27.44 10.35 -19.42
CA LEU A 230 27.43 11.28 -18.29
C LEU A 230 26.15 11.18 -17.44
N ALA A 231 25.02 10.82 -18.06
CA ALA A 231 23.80 10.51 -17.31
C ALA A 231 23.98 9.27 -16.43
N SER A 232 24.64 8.22 -16.94
CA SER A 232 24.98 7.02 -16.18
C SER A 232 25.86 7.33 -14.96
N PHE A 233 26.82 8.26 -15.08
CA PHE A 233 27.60 8.75 -13.94
C PHE A 233 26.74 9.45 -12.88
N ARG A 234 25.88 10.39 -13.30
CA ARG A 234 24.99 11.11 -12.37
C ARG A 234 24.05 10.16 -11.64
N GLN A 235 23.51 9.16 -12.35
CA GLN A 235 22.69 8.12 -11.74
C GLN A 235 23.49 7.27 -10.74
N ALA A 236 24.75 6.95 -11.05
CA ALA A 236 25.64 6.24 -10.15
C ALA A 236 25.90 7.00 -8.85
N ARG A 237 26.21 8.30 -9.00
CA ARG A 237 26.47 9.19 -7.88
C ARG A 237 25.26 9.33 -6.98
N GLY A 238 24.07 9.49 -7.56
CA GLY A 238 22.81 9.45 -6.82
C GLY A 238 22.69 8.16 -6.02
N SER A 239 22.72 6.99 -6.68
CA SER A 239 22.60 5.70 -5.99
C SER A 239 23.65 5.49 -4.87
N LEU A 240 24.91 5.86 -5.06
CA LEU A 240 25.96 5.65 -4.05
C LEU A 240 25.84 6.62 -2.85
N VAL A 241 25.48 7.88 -3.12
CA VAL A 241 25.28 8.87 -2.05
C VAL A 241 24.01 8.55 -1.27
N ASP A 242 22.94 8.17 -1.96
CA ASP A 242 21.62 7.94 -1.34
C ASP A 242 21.57 6.59 -0.59
N GLU A 243 22.18 5.52 -1.12
CA GLU A 243 22.11 4.18 -0.52
C GLU A 243 23.25 3.89 0.46
N LEU A 244 24.46 4.42 0.23
CA LEU A 244 25.66 4.10 1.01
C LEU A 244 26.28 5.32 1.71
N GLY A 245 25.85 6.55 1.39
CA GLY A 245 26.42 7.77 1.95
C GLY A 245 27.86 8.06 1.50
N ILE A 246 28.30 7.45 0.39
CA ILE A 246 29.66 7.56 -0.12
C ILE A 246 29.68 8.18 -1.52
N GLU A 247 30.71 8.96 -1.83
CA GLU A 247 30.95 9.49 -3.18
C GLU A 247 31.46 8.38 -4.11
N PRO A 248 31.23 8.49 -5.45
CA PRO A 248 31.77 7.58 -6.45
C PRO A 248 33.27 7.37 -6.27
N GLY A 249 33.72 6.13 -6.40
CA GLY A 249 35.11 5.75 -6.39
C GLY A 249 35.91 6.46 -7.49
N ARG A 250 37.22 6.59 -7.23
CA ARG A 250 38.17 7.27 -8.12
C ARG A 250 38.09 6.83 -9.59
N PRO A 251 37.98 5.53 -9.95
CA PRO A 251 37.91 5.11 -11.35
C PRO A 251 36.70 5.69 -12.11
N LEU A 252 35.56 5.80 -11.43
CA LEU A 252 34.32 6.31 -12.02
C LEU A 252 34.38 7.83 -12.22
N GLN A 253 34.97 8.56 -11.27
CA GLN A 253 35.22 10.00 -11.37
C GLN A 253 36.26 10.34 -12.46
N GLU A 254 37.33 9.55 -12.58
CA GLU A 254 38.36 9.74 -13.60
C GLU A 254 37.78 9.52 -15.01
N LEU A 255 36.90 8.52 -15.18
CA LEU A 255 36.24 8.29 -16.46
C LEU A 255 35.28 9.43 -16.84
N GLU A 256 34.49 9.97 -15.89
CA GLU A 256 33.66 11.15 -16.13
C GLU A 256 34.52 12.32 -16.63
N ARG A 257 35.64 12.60 -15.95
CA ARG A 257 36.56 13.67 -16.35
C ARG A 257 37.13 13.44 -17.74
N ALA A 258 37.60 12.22 -18.03
CA ALA A 258 38.14 11.87 -19.33
C ALA A 258 37.10 12.01 -20.47
N ILE A 259 35.83 11.66 -20.20
CA ILE A 259 34.71 11.85 -21.14
C ILE A 259 34.42 13.34 -21.36
N LEU A 260 34.43 14.16 -20.30
CA LEU A 260 34.21 15.61 -20.39
C LEU A 260 35.33 16.32 -21.19
N THR A 261 36.57 15.83 -21.08
CA THR A 261 37.73 16.39 -21.81
C THR A 261 37.98 15.73 -23.17
N GLN A 262 37.16 14.75 -23.56
CA GLN A 262 37.34 13.94 -24.78
C GLN A 262 38.77 13.38 -24.90
N ASP A 263 39.25 12.76 -23.81
CA ASP A 263 40.61 12.23 -23.75
C ASP A 263 40.84 11.19 -24.87
N PRO A 264 41.86 11.36 -25.75
CA PRO A 264 42.19 10.40 -26.80
C PRO A 264 42.45 8.97 -26.30
N ALA A 265 42.78 8.79 -25.02
CA ALA A 265 42.93 7.47 -24.42
C ALA A 265 41.61 6.65 -24.39
N LEU A 266 40.46 7.32 -24.50
CA LEU A 266 39.14 6.67 -24.54
C LEU A 266 38.75 6.19 -25.94
N ASP A 267 39.46 6.58 -26.98
CA ASP A 267 39.14 6.20 -28.36
C ASP A 267 39.12 4.67 -28.52
N PRO A 268 38.20 4.12 -29.34
CA PRO A 268 38.20 2.70 -29.62
C PRO A 268 39.51 2.30 -30.31
N PRO A 269 40.06 1.11 -30.03
CA PRO A 269 41.26 0.64 -30.71
C PRO A 269 41.02 0.63 -32.23
N ALA A 270 41.90 1.32 -32.96
CA ALA A 270 41.74 1.52 -34.40
C ALA A 270 41.46 0.19 -35.11
N ALA A 271 40.31 0.11 -35.80
CA ALA A 271 39.95 -1.02 -36.62
C ALA A 271 41.05 -1.21 -37.69
N ARG A 272 41.95 -2.16 -37.45
CA ARG A 272 42.95 -2.56 -38.44
C ARG A 272 42.23 -3.23 -39.60
N GLY A 273 41.99 -2.45 -40.64
CA GLY A 273 41.83 -2.90 -42.02
C GLY A 273 40.41 -3.15 -42.48
N ALA A 274 39.70 -2.09 -42.90
CA ALA A 274 38.64 -2.20 -43.90
C ALA A 274 38.28 -0.86 -44.58
N ASP A 275 39.18 0.13 -44.74
CA ASP A 275 38.79 1.39 -45.40
C ASP A 275 39.90 2.12 -46.18
N SER A 276 40.80 1.36 -46.83
CA SER A 276 41.76 1.92 -47.80
C SER A 276 41.42 1.64 -49.27
N ARG A 277 40.24 1.09 -49.59
CA ARG A 277 39.81 0.82 -50.98
C ARG A 277 38.62 1.63 -51.50
N ALA A 278 37.91 2.37 -50.64
CA ALA A 278 36.73 3.12 -51.06
C ALA A 278 36.96 4.63 -51.32
N ALA A 279 38.09 5.20 -50.88
CA ALA A 279 38.35 6.65 -51.00
C ALA A 279 39.13 7.10 -52.25
N ALA A 280 39.34 6.21 -53.24
CA ALA A 280 40.01 6.53 -54.50
C ALA A 280 39.04 6.94 -55.64
N ALA A 281 37.73 6.97 -55.38
CA ALA A 281 36.72 7.27 -56.40
C ALA A 281 35.82 8.45 -56.00
N ARG A 282 36.40 9.64 -55.78
CA ARG A 282 35.78 10.96 -56.00
C ARG A 282 36.72 12.09 -55.56
N ARG A 283 37.77 12.31 -56.33
CA ARG A 283 38.29 13.67 -56.56
C ARG A 283 37.86 14.08 -57.96
N VAL A 284 37.23 15.25 -58.07
CA VAL A 284 37.34 16.28 -59.13
C VAL A 284 36.02 17.08 -59.16
N ARG A 285 35.99 18.22 -58.46
CA ARG A 285 35.75 19.59 -58.98
C ARG A 285 35.21 20.58 -57.93
N ARG A 286 35.90 21.74 -57.90
CA ARG A 286 35.60 23.05 -57.27
C ARG A 286 35.97 23.15 -55.78
N GLY A 287 37.00 23.87 -55.33
CA GLY A 287 37.88 24.85 -55.97
C GLY A 287 37.75 26.24 -55.31
N ALA A 288 38.79 26.63 -54.56
CA ALA A 288 39.09 27.95 -53.98
C ALA A 288 38.22 28.36 -52.75
N LEU A 289 38.71 28.97 -51.67
CA LEU A 289 39.79 29.96 -51.53
C LEU A 289 40.12 30.22 -50.02
N LEU A 290 41.41 30.12 -49.62
CA LEU A 290 42.17 30.90 -48.59
C LEU A 290 41.72 30.90 -47.10
N ILE A 291 42.51 31.10 -46.04
CA ILE A 291 43.95 31.22 -45.73
C ILE A 291 44.10 31.03 -44.20
N ALA A 292 45.21 30.40 -43.79
CA ALA A 292 46.04 30.51 -42.58
C ALA A 292 45.48 30.83 -41.17
N ILE A 293 45.68 29.85 -40.27
CA ILE A 293 46.57 29.87 -39.08
C ILE A 293 46.41 31.00 -38.04
N GLY A 294 46.22 30.57 -36.79
CA GLY A 294 47.09 31.03 -35.70
C GLY A 294 46.36 31.56 -34.48
N GLY A 295 46.12 30.68 -33.51
CA GLY A 295 45.70 31.11 -32.17
C GLY A 295 46.81 31.79 -31.39
N ALA A 296 46.41 32.63 -30.43
CA ALA A 296 47.09 32.84 -29.15
C ALA A 296 46.14 33.58 -28.20
N LEU A 297 45.55 32.81 -27.28
CA LEU A 297 45.44 33.01 -25.84
C LEU A 297 45.54 34.45 -25.26
N LEU A 298 44.49 34.82 -24.49
CA LEU A 298 44.53 35.31 -23.09
C LEU A 298 45.44 36.54 -22.81
N LEU A 299 44.97 37.70 -22.36
CA LEU A 299 44.13 38.03 -21.20
C LEU A 299 43.84 39.54 -21.22
N ALA A 300 42.65 39.98 -20.79
CA ALA A 300 42.46 40.98 -19.73
C ALA A 300 41.02 41.53 -19.71
N ALA A 301 40.30 41.14 -18.65
CA ALA A 301 39.33 41.88 -17.84
C ALA A 301 38.57 43.10 -18.42
N MET A 302 37.23 42.98 -18.37
CA MET A 302 36.19 43.99 -18.03
C MET A 302 36.42 45.44 -18.53
N SER A 303 35.56 46.05 -19.34
CA SER A 303 34.18 46.43 -18.97
C SER A 303 33.50 47.17 -20.12
N VAL A 304 32.18 46.93 -20.28
CA VAL A 304 31.13 47.93 -20.60
C VAL A 304 30.85 48.31 -22.07
N VAL A 305 29.71 47.77 -22.54
CA VAL A 305 28.59 48.46 -23.23
C VAL A 305 28.86 49.03 -24.62
N ALA A 306 28.38 48.32 -25.65
CA ALA A 306 27.27 48.77 -26.51
C ALA A 306 27.18 47.88 -27.77
N VAL A 307 25.95 47.56 -28.17
CA VAL A 307 25.58 47.01 -29.49
C VAL A 307 25.86 45.51 -29.72
N MET A 308 25.10 44.68 -29.00
CA MET A 308 24.51 43.46 -29.57
C MET A 308 23.04 43.40 -29.10
N LEU A 309 22.22 44.25 -29.71
CA LEU A 309 20.77 44.17 -29.70
C LEU A 309 20.36 43.70 -31.10
N SER A 310 20.03 42.41 -31.24
CA SER A 310 18.92 41.93 -32.07
C SER A 310 18.93 40.40 -32.19
N GLN A 311 18.75 39.68 -31.09
CA GLN A 311 17.97 38.44 -31.10
C GLN A 311 17.16 38.43 -29.79
N SER A 312 15.85 38.51 -29.95
CA SER A 312 14.85 38.67 -28.90
C SER A 312 14.94 37.57 -27.85
N SER A 313 15.26 37.98 -26.63
CA SER A 313 15.04 37.24 -25.39
C SER A 313 13.55 36.92 -25.22
N SER A 314 13.22 35.63 -25.16
CA SER A 314 11.99 35.18 -24.50
C SER A 314 12.19 35.31 -22.99
N ASN A 315 11.81 36.46 -22.43
CA ASN A 315 11.64 36.61 -20.98
C ASN A 315 10.52 35.67 -20.51
N SER A 316 10.84 34.45 -20.08
CA SER A 316 9.92 33.69 -19.21
C SER A 316 9.97 34.32 -17.82
N VAL A 317 8.87 34.93 -17.40
CA VAL A 317 8.72 35.43 -16.02
C VAL A 317 8.78 34.23 -15.09
N LEU A 318 9.85 34.11 -14.29
CA LEU A 318 9.97 33.08 -13.26
C LEU A 318 9.00 33.44 -12.12
N VAL A 319 7.97 32.64 -11.91
CA VAL A 319 7.04 32.84 -10.78
C VAL A 319 7.70 32.31 -9.52
N ALA A 320 7.97 33.19 -8.56
CA ALA A 320 8.48 32.78 -7.26
C ALA A 320 7.39 32.01 -6.48
N PRO A 321 7.75 31.05 -5.61
CA PRO A 321 6.81 30.46 -4.65
C PRO A 321 6.10 31.54 -3.82
N ASN A 322 4.94 31.20 -3.25
CA ASN A 322 4.11 32.13 -2.48
C ASN A 322 3.62 33.31 -3.33
N SER A 323 3.26 33.05 -4.58
CA SER A 323 2.78 34.07 -5.52
C SER A 323 1.54 33.59 -6.28
N VAL A 324 0.82 34.53 -6.89
CA VAL A 324 -0.19 34.26 -7.91
C VAL A 324 0.41 34.55 -9.28
N ALA A 325 0.57 33.53 -10.12
CA ALA A 325 0.95 33.68 -11.52
C ALA A 325 -0.20 34.27 -12.34
N VAL A 326 0.13 35.12 -13.31
CA VAL A 326 -0.83 35.77 -14.22
C VAL A 326 -0.56 35.26 -15.63
N ILE A 327 -1.52 34.52 -16.19
CA ILE A 327 -1.46 33.98 -17.55
C ILE A 327 -2.41 34.80 -18.43
N ASP A 328 -1.88 35.33 -19.53
CA ASP A 328 -2.71 35.97 -20.55
C ASP A 328 -3.42 34.91 -21.41
N THR A 329 -4.75 34.93 -21.46
CA THR A 329 -5.55 33.88 -22.10
C THR A 329 -5.55 33.93 -23.64
N HIS A 330 -4.98 34.99 -24.23
CA HIS A 330 -4.86 35.13 -25.69
C HIS A 330 -3.52 34.61 -26.20
N SER A 331 -2.44 34.82 -25.44
CA SER A 331 -1.08 34.43 -25.82
C SER A 331 -0.58 33.15 -25.16
N ASP A 332 -1.28 32.64 -24.14
CA ASP A 332 -0.89 31.47 -23.34
C ASP A 332 0.50 31.64 -22.68
N ARG A 333 0.84 32.88 -22.29
CA ARG A 333 2.11 33.21 -21.63
C ARG A 333 1.86 33.74 -20.22
N VAL A 334 2.79 33.40 -19.32
CA VAL A 334 2.89 34.05 -18.01
C VAL A 334 3.36 35.49 -18.22
N VAL A 335 2.51 36.45 -17.89
CA VAL A 335 2.74 37.89 -18.08
C VAL A 335 3.08 38.62 -16.79
N GLY A 336 2.98 37.96 -15.64
CA GLY A 336 3.32 38.54 -14.33
C GLY A 336 3.14 37.57 -13.17
N ALA A 337 3.55 38.02 -11.98
CA ALA A 337 3.32 37.34 -10.72
C ALA A 337 3.06 38.36 -9.61
N VAL A 338 2.16 38.03 -8.67
CA VAL A 338 1.85 38.87 -7.51
C VAL A 338 2.21 38.12 -6.22
N PRO A 339 3.15 38.61 -5.40
CA PRO A 339 3.46 37.99 -4.11
C PRO A 339 2.26 38.01 -3.16
N VAL A 340 2.02 36.88 -2.49
CA VAL A 340 0.95 36.70 -1.50
C VAL A 340 1.52 36.07 -0.22
N GLY A 341 0.65 35.60 0.67
CA GLY A 341 1.07 34.95 1.91
C GLY A 341 1.67 33.56 1.67
N THR A 342 1.96 32.89 2.77
CA THR A 342 2.70 31.62 2.80
C THR A 342 1.79 30.45 2.46
N ARG A 343 2.23 29.59 1.53
CA ARG A 343 1.48 28.42 1.03
C ARG A 343 0.09 28.81 0.49
N PRO A 344 0.04 29.57 -0.63
CA PRO A 344 -1.20 29.99 -1.24
C PRO A 344 -1.93 28.78 -1.83
N ASP A 345 -3.21 28.67 -1.53
CA ASP A 345 -4.02 27.49 -1.79
C ASP A 345 -5.20 27.88 -2.71
N ALA A 346 -6.36 28.19 -2.15
CA ALA A 346 -7.56 28.58 -2.91
C ALA A 346 -7.54 30.05 -3.38
N ILE A 347 -8.10 30.30 -4.58
CA ILE A 347 -8.26 31.64 -5.17
C ILE A 347 -9.64 31.83 -5.79
N VAL A 348 -10.26 32.99 -5.58
CA VAL A 348 -11.54 33.36 -6.22
C VAL A 348 -11.57 34.83 -6.63
N PHE A 349 -12.28 35.13 -7.72
CA PHE A 349 -12.59 36.51 -8.11
C PHE A 349 -13.98 36.91 -7.62
N GLY A 350 -14.07 38.02 -6.88
CA GLY A 350 -15.32 38.50 -6.31
C GLY A 350 -15.23 39.94 -5.84
N SER A 351 -16.31 40.70 -5.98
CA SER A 351 -16.35 42.11 -5.60
C SER A 351 -15.23 42.96 -6.24
N GLY A 352 -14.86 42.64 -7.49
CA GLY A 352 -13.84 43.36 -8.25
C GLY A 352 -12.38 43.10 -7.84
N SER A 353 -12.11 42.11 -6.98
CA SER A 353 -10.76 41.75 -6.56
C SER A 353 -10.57 40.24 -6.55
N LEU A 354 -9.31 39.80 -6.59
CA LEU A 354 -8.92 38.42 -6.32
C LEU A 354 -8.72 38.25 -4.83
N TRP A 355 -9.14 37.10 -4.31
CA TRP A 355 -9.03 36.74 -2.90
C TRP A 355 -8.31 35.41 -2.80
N VAL A 356 -7.17 35.39 -2.11
CA VAL A 356 -6.25 34.26 -2.06
C VAL A 356 -6.13 33.78 -0.62
N ALA A 357 -6.47 32.52 -0.36
CA ALA A 357 -6.24 31.88 0.93
C ALA A 357 -4.77 31.45 1.07
N ASN A 358 -4.13 31.86 2.15
CA ASN A 358 -2.76 31.50 2.49
C ASN A 358 -2.80 30.63 3.76
N ARG A 359 -2.47 29.35 3.61
CA ARG A 359 -2.77 28.33 4.62
C ARG A 359 -1.89 28.45 5.86
N ASP A 360 -0.58 28.59 5.67
CA ASP A 360 0.41 28.44 6.75
C ASP A 360 0.50 29.66 7.67
N ASP A 361 0.22 30.86 7.14
CA ASP A 361 0.20 32.11 7.93
C ASP A 361 -1.21 32.55 8.36
N GLN A 362 -2.24 31.73 8.06
CA GLN A 362 -3.63 31.95 8.44
C GLN A 362 -4.17 33.31 7.94
N THR A 363 -3.95 33.62 6.66
CA THR A 363 -4.39 34.88 6.06
C THR A 363 -5.16 34.72 4.75
N VAL A 364 -5.91 35.76 4.39
CA VAL A 364 -6.50 35.94 3.05
C VAL A 364 -5.95 37.23 2.43
N SER A 365 -5.31 37.13 1.27
CA SER A 365 -4.79 38.27 0.52
C SER A 365 -5.80 38.77 -0.52
N ARG A 366 -6.12 40.07 -0.48
CA ARG A 366 -6.91 40.77 -1.50
C ARG A 366 -5.96 41.36 -2.54
N VAL A 367 -6.07 40.93 -3.79
CA VAL A 367 -5.24 41.36 -4.92
C VAL A 367 -6.08 42.12 -5.94
N ASP A 368 -5.58 43.27 -6.38
CA ASP A 368 -6.18 44.04 -7.46
C ASP A 368 -5.77 43.49 -8.83
N ALA A 369 -6.75 43.08 -9.62
CA ALA A 369 -6.52 42.44 -10.91
C ALA A 369 -5.90 43.38 -11.97
N ARG A 370 -6.02 44.71 -11.78
CA ARG A 370 -5.53 45.71 -12.73
C ARG A 370 -4.10 46.15 -12.44
N SER A 371 -3.79 46.48 -11.20
CA SER A 371 -2.48 46.96 -10.76
C SER A 371 -1.48 45.85 -10.44
N LEU A 372 -1.92 44.59 -10.35
CA LEU A 372 -1.08 43.45 -9.95
C LEU A 372 -0.44 43.63 -8.56
N GLN A 373 -1.18 44.23 -7.64
CA GLN A 373 -0.72 44.48 -6.28
C GLN A 373 -1.66 43.86 -5.24
N THR A 374 -1.05 43.33 -4.17
CA THR A 374 -1.75 42.93 -2.97
C THR A 374 -2.19 44.19 -2.22
N LEU A 375 -3.50 44.45 -2.20
CA LEU A 375 -4.12 45.61 -1.56
C LEU A 375 -4.13 45.46 -0.03
N ARG A 376 -4.43 44.25 0.45
CA ARG A 376 -4.57 43.96 1.88
C ARG A 376 -4.39 42.47 2.17
N THR A 377 -3.91 42.16 3.37
CA THR A 377 -3.84 40.80 3.92
C THR A 377 -4.60 40.77 5.23
N ILE A 378 -5.53 39.82 5.37
CA ILE A 378 -6.51 39.77 6.46
C ILE A 378 -6.28 38.48 7.23
N SER A 379 -6.07 38.56 8.54
CA SER A 379 -5.90 37.38 9.39
C SER A 379 -7.23 36.66 9.64
N VAL A 380 -7.19 35.34 9.66
CA VAL A 380 -8.31 34.46 10.04
C VAL A 380 -7.92 33.58 11.24
N SER A 381 -8.91 33.01 11.93
CA SER A 381 -8.68 32.27 13.19
C SER A 381 -8.03 30.90 13.00
N ASP A 382 -8.23 30.29 11.84
CA ASP A 382 -7.81 28.93 11.52
C ASP A 382 -7.22 28.90 10.10
N PRO A 383 -6.33 27.94 9.76
CA PRO A 383 -5.77 27.80 8.42
C PRO A 383 -6.86 27.71 7.33
N PRO A 384 -6.95 28.69 6.41
CA PRO A 384 -7.97 28.69 5.37
C PRO A 384 -7.64 27.63 4.31
N THR A 385 -8.65 26.87 3.89
CA THR A 385 -8.51 25.78 2.91
C THR A 385 -9.35 26.00 1.66
N SER A 386 -10.39 26.84 1.72
CA SER A 386 -11.21 27.19 0.55
C SER A 386 -11.84 28.57 0.67
N VAL A 387 -12.05 29.23 -0.47
CA VAL A 387 -12.70 30.56 -0.56
C VAL A 387 -13.76 30.58 -1.66
N ALA A 388 -14.88 31.27 -1.40
CA ALA A 388 -15.95 31.44 -2.37
C ALA A 388 -16.52 32.87 -2.37
N ALA A 389 -16.87 33.38 -3.54
CA ALA A 389 -17.46 34.71 -3.70
C ALA A 389 -18.98 34.63 -3.83
N SER A 390 -19.70 35.33 -2.94
CA SER A 390 -21.14 35.54 -3.02
C SER A 390 -21.46 36.99 -3.38
N SER A 391 -22.73 37.28 -3.64
CA SER A 391 -23.26 38.64 -3.87
C SER A 391 -22.88 39.64 -2.77
N ASN A 392 -22.79 39.15 -1.53
CA ASN A 392 -22.69 39.99 -0.33
C ASN A 392 -21.37 39.78 0.45
N GLY A 393 -20.42 38.98 -0.05
CA GLY A 393 -19.11 38.85 0.59
C GLY A 393 -18.32 37.62 0.19
N ILE A 394 -17.13 37.52 0.77
CA ILE A 394 -16.18 36.43 0.53
C ILE A 394 -16.23 35.46 1.69
N TRP A 395 -16.57 34.21 1.41
CA TRP A 395 -16.67 33.14 2.38
C TRP A 395 -15.35 32.40 2.47
N VAL A 396 -14.90 32.13 3.68
CA VAL A 396 -13.65 31.43 3.98
C VAL A 396 -14.00 30.21 4.82
N ALA A 397 -13.66 29.03 4.33
CA ALA A 397 -13.70 27.80 5.10
C ALA A 397 -12.27 27.46 5.58
N ALA A 398 -12.16 27.08 6.85
CA ALA A 398 -10.89 26.85 7.53
C ALA A 398 -10.98 25.62 8.45
N SER A 399 -9.86 24.91 8.58
CA SER A 399 -9.78 23.66 9.34
C SER A 399 -9.16 23.89 10.72
N GLY A 400 -9.85 23.49 11.78
CA GLY A 400 -9.39 23.70 13.16
C GLY A 400 -8.13 22.90 13.51
N LEU A 401 -7.19 23.54 14.21
CA LEU A 401 -5.96 22.88 14.72
C LEU A 401 -6.19 22.06 16.00
N ASN A 402 -7.31 22.31 16.70
CA ASN A 402 -7.64 21.68 17.97
C ASN A 402 -8.24 20.27 17.74
N PRO A 403 -7.55 19.18 18.11
CA PRO A 403 -8.06 17.82 17.93
C PRO A 403 -9.31 17.52 18.78
N SER A 404 -9.65 18.37 19.75
CA SER A 404 -10.85 18.26 20.60
C SER A 404 -12.09 18.94 19.99
N VAL A 405 -11.96 19.62 18.84
CA VAL A 405 -13.06 20.34 18.19
C VAL A 405 -13.30 19.73 16.81
N SER A 406 -14.35 18.92 16.73
CA SER A 406 -14.81 18.20 15.56
C SER A 406 -15.67 19.08 14.62
N SER A 407 -15.15 20.23 14.16
CA SER A 407 -15.92 21.16 13.30
C SER A 407 -15.06 22.00 12.35
N VAL A 408 -15.65 22.48 11.24
CA VAL A 408 -15.04 23.43 10.29
C VAL A 408 -15.41 24.86 10.69
N SER A 409 -14.42 25.76 10.70
CA SER A 409 -14.61 27.19 10.91
C SER A 409 -15.00 27.87 9.59
N VAL A 410 -16.10 28.61 9.59
CA VAL A 410 -16.59 29.37 8.44
C VAL A 410 -16.76 30.82 8.82
N SER A 411 -16.13 31.70 8.05
CA SER A 411 -16.18 33.14 8.26
C SER A 411 -16.51 33.87 6.96
N ARG A 412 -17.08 35.07 7.06
CA ARG A 412 -17.34 35.94 5.91
C ARG A 412 -16.54 37.23 6.04
N ILE A 413 -15.87 37.61 4.96
CA ILE A 413 -15.20 38.90 4.80
C ILE A 413 -16.16 39.84 4.06
N ASP A 414 -16.39 41.01 4.66
CA ASP A 414 -17.05 42.14 3.98
C ASP A 414 -16.05 42.81 3.01
N PRO A 415 -16.27 42.79 1.70
CA PRO A 415 -15.31 43.30 0.71
C PRO A 415 -15.23 44.83 0.66
N GLN A 416 -16.18 45.55 1.29
CA GLN A 416 -16.16 47.01 1.38
C GLN A 416 -15.23 47.49 2.51
N PHE A 417 -15.19 46.77 3.63
CA PHE A 417 -14.42 47.17 4.83
C PHE A 417 -13.21 46.26 5.13
N ASP A 418 -13.12 45.12 4.44
CA ASP A 418 -12.26 43.97 4.74
C ASP A 418 -12.28 43.57 6.22
N VAL A 419 -13.50 43.48 6.77
CA VAL A 419 -13.75 43.06 8.15
C VAL A 419 -14.34 41.65 8.15
N LEU A 420 -13.81 40.80 9.03
CA LEU A 420 -14.30 39.44 9.24
C LEU A 420 -15.54 39.47 10.15
N SER A 421 -16.59 38.74 9.76
CA SER A 421 -17.73 38.47 10.63
C SER A 421 -17.37 37.54 11.79
N THR A 422 -18.29 37.33 12.73
CA THR A 422 -18.18 36.24 13.71
C THR A 422 -18.02 34.89 13.00
N THR A 423 -17.05 34.09 13.44
CA THR A 423 -16.80 32.73 12.96
C THR A 423 -17.93 31.79 13.38
N LEU A 424 -18.52 31.08 12.43
CA LEU A 424 -19.47 30.00 12.64
C LEU A 424 -18.72 28.66 12.57
N HIS A 425 -18.99 27.76 13.51
CA HIS A 425 -18.50 26.38 13.43
C HIS A 425 -19.60 25.49 12.85
N VAL A 426 -19.31 24.80 11.75
CA VAL A 426 -20.24 23.90 11.05
C VAL A 426 -19.68 22.49 10.95
N GLY A 427 -20.57 21.50 11.08
CA GLY A 427 -20.25 20.07 10.98
C GLY A 427 -19.95 19.39 12.33
N ASN A 428 -20.10 18.05 12.34
CA ASN A 428 -19.56 17.11 13.33
C ASN A 428 -18.54 16.25 12.57
N VAL A 429 -17.27 16.63 12.61
CA VAL A 429 -16.21 16.20 11.67
C VAL A 429 -15.15 15.40 12.40
N VAL A 430 -14.62 14.34 11.80
CA VAL A 430 -13.36 13.73 12.24
C VAL A 430 -12.27 14.81 12.28
N PRO A 431 -11.42 14.92 13.32
CA PRO A 431 -10.47 16.02 13.45
C PRO A 431 -9.55 16.21 12.21
N ARG A 432 -9.31 17.47 11.82
CA ARG A 432 -8.20 17.96 10.95
C ARG A 432 -8.27 17.82 9.41
N GLY A 433 -9.40 17.53 8.77
CA GLY A 433 -9.45 17.53 7.30
C GLY A 433 -9.80 18.89 6.65
N PRO A 434 -9.45 19.10 5.36
CA PRO A 434 -9.72 20.34 4.63
C PRO A 434 -11.22 20.58 4.44
N ALA A 435 -11.64 21.84 4.27
CA ALA A 435 -13.03 22.18 4.03
C ALA A 435 -13.18 22.93 2.71
N ALA A 436 -14.22 22.59 1.94
CA ALA A 436 -14.52 23.25 0.69
C ALA A 436 -15.76 24.14 0.85
N VAL A 437 -15.75 25.33 0.22
CA VAL A 437 -16.91 26.22 0.18
C VAL A 437 -17.21 26.62 -1.26
N ALA A 438 -18.49 26.63 -1.63
CA ALA A 438 -18.94 27.17 -2.90
C ALA A 438 -20.21 27.99 -2.72
N SER A 439 -20.40 28.96 -3.60
CA SER A 439 -21.55 29.86 -3.56
C SER A 439 -22.13 30.07 -4.95
N ARG A 440 -23.46 30.27 -5.00
CA ARG A 440 -24.16 30.73 -6.19
C ARG A 440 -25.31 31.64 -5.75
N GLY A 441 -25.23 32.92 -6.13
CA GLY A 441 -26.15 33.93 -5.60
C GLY A 441 -26.05 34.05 -4.08
N ASP A 442 -27.21 33.99 -3.40
CA ASP A 442 -27.31 34.07 -1.94
C ASP A 442 -27.29 32.68 -1.26
N SER A 443 -26.93 31.60 -1.96
CA SER A 443 -26.79 30.27 -1.37
C SER A 443 -25.32 29.90 -1.25
N VAL A 444 -24.88 29.59 -0.03
CA VAL A 444 -23.51 29.16 0.28
C VAL A 444 -23.55 27.74 0.80
N TRP A 445 -22.63 26.90 0.33
CA TRP A 445 -22.54 25.51 0.71
C TRP A 445 -21.14 25.22 1.23
N VAL A 446 -21.09 24.57 2.39
CA VAL A 446 -19.85 24.21 3.08
C VAL A 446 -19.79 22.70 3.19
N ALA A 447 -18.74 22.13 2.61
CA ALA A 447 -18.45 20.71 2.65
C ALA A 447 -17.22 20.47 3.54
N PRO A 448 -17.39 19.89 4.75
CA PRO A 448 -16.25 19.41 5.52
C PRO A 448 -15.64 18.17 4.86
N SER A 449 -14.37 17.84 5.15
CA SER A 449 -13.72 16.61 4.67
C SER A 449 -14.41 15.32 5.13
N SER A 450 -15.22 15.39 6.19
CA SER A 450 -16.09 14.31 6.67
C SER A 450 -17.33 14.89 7.34
N GLY A 451 -18.47 14.21 7.23
CA GLY A 451 -19.73 14.63 7.85
C GLY A 451 -20.62 15.49 6.95
N LEU A 452 -21.48 16.31 7.56
CA LEU A 452 -22.62 16.93 6.89
C LEU A 452 -22.25 18.12 5.99
N LEU A 453 -22.66 18.06 4.73
CA LEU A 453 -22.75 19.20 3.82
C LEU A 453 -23.77 20.20 4.40
N THR A 454 -23.31 21.43 4.68
CA THR A 454 -24.11 22.47 5.35
C THR A 454 -24.44 23.60 4.39
N ARG A 455 -25.73 23.92 4.24
CA ARG A 455 -26.21 25.07 3.48
C ARG A 455 -26.38 26.28 4.39
N LEU A 456 -25.77 27.40 4.01
CA LEU A 456 -25.89 28.69 4.68
C LEU A 456 -26.66 29.69 3.80
N ASP A 457 -27.40 30.58 4.45
CA ASP A 457 -27.95 31.79 3.83
C ASP A 457 -26.83 32.81 3.62
N GLY A 458 -26.60 33.23 2.38
CA GLY A 458 -25.49 34.09 1.98
C GLY A 458 -25.57 35.52 2.51
N THR A 459 -26.73 35.95 2.99
CA THR A 459 -26.93 37.31 3.55
C THR A 459 -26.73 37.32 5.06
N THR A 460 -27.28 36.34 5.77
CA THR A 460 -27.31 36.28 7.24
C THR A 460 -26.24 35.37 7.84
N GLY A 461 -25.70 34.43 7.05
CA GLY A 461 -24.79 33.38 7.50
C GLY A 461 -25.41 32.31 8.39
N ARG A 462 -26.73 32.24 8.48
CA ARG A 462 -27.43 31.19 9.25
C ARG A 462 -27.49 29.88 8.49
N VAL A 463 -27.44 28.77 9.23
CA VAL A 463 -27.67 27.42 8.69
C VAL A 463 -29.13 27.29 8.23
N VAL A 464 -29.31 26.90 6.97
CA VAL A 464 -30.61 26.70 6.32
C VAL A 464 -30.95 25.21 6.22
N GLY A 465 -29.94 24.34 6.14
CA GLY A 465 -30.13 22.89 6.08
C GLY A 465 -28.80 22.13 6.07
N GLN A 466 -28.87 20.83 6.37
CA GLN A 466 -27.72 19.93 6.38
C GLN A 466 -28.10 18.61 5.70
N ILE A 467 -27.15 18.05 4.96
CA ILE A 467 -27.31 16.80 4.21
C ILE A 467 -26.03 15.98 4.44
N ASP A 468 -26.14 14.70 4.77
CA ASP A 468 -24.99 13.81 4.80
C ASP A 468 -24.72 13.30 3.38
N PRO A 469 -23.65 13.76 2.69
CA PRO A 469 -23.36 13.27 1.35
C PRO A 469 -22.87 11.82 1.37
N ASN A 470 -22.58 11.22 2.54
CA ASN A 470 -21.86 9.96 2.71
C ASN A 470 -20.56 9.93 1.87
N ALA A 471 -19.90 11.08 1.83
CA ALA A 471 -18.73 11.34 1.02
C ALA A 471 -17.60 11.91 1.88
N SER A 472 -16.38 11.91 1.33
CA SER A 472 -15.25 12.66 1.85
C SER A 472 -14.90 13.84 0.92
N PRO A 473 -15.61 14.97 1.03
CA PRO A 473 -15.46 16.10 0.12
C PRO A 473 -14.03 16.63 0.03
N THR A 474 -13.54 16.77 -1.20
CA THR A 474 -12.27 17.47 -1.52
C THR A 474 -12.52 18.75 -2.31
N GLY A 475 -13.61 18.81 -3.06
CA GLY A 475 -14.05 19.98 -3.80
C GLY A 475 -15.57 20.08 -3.85
N ILE A 476 -16.05 21.28 -4.08
CA ILE A 476 -17.49 21.56 -4.22
C ILE A 476 -17.73 22.62 -5.28
N ALA A 477 -18.75 22.41 -6.11
CA ALA A 477 -19.22 23.40 -7.08
C ALA A 477 -20.76 23.45 -7.12
N VAL A 478 -21.31 24.64 -7.38
CA VAL A 478 -22.76 24.85 -7.48
C VAL A 478 -23.10 25.31 -8.88
N GLY A 479 -23.87 24.51 -9.62
CA GLY A 479 -24.08 24.71 -11.06
C GLY A 479 -25.08 23.71 -11.63
N GLU A 480 -25.64 23.99 -12.81
CA GLU A 480 -26.58 23.06 -13.50
C GLU A 480 -27.72 22.52 -12.62
N GLY A 481 -28.25 23.37 -11.73
CA GLY A 481 -29.38 23.05 -10.85
C GLY A 481 -29.06 22.11 -9.68
N ALA A 482 -27.78 21.84 -9.38
CA ALA A 482 -27.36 20.95 -8.29
C ALA A 482 -26.10 21.48 -7.57
N VAL A 483 -25.78 20.85 -6.45
CA VAL A 483 -24.47 20.92 -5.82
C VAL A 483 -23.69 19.66 -6.23
N TRP A 484 -22.44 19.83 -6.59
CA TRP A 484 -21.55 18.76 -7.03
C TRP A 484 -20.37 18.71 -6.06
N VAL A 485 -20.09 17.53 -5.54
CA VAL A 485 -19.04 17.33 -4.53
C VAL A 485 -18.11 16.27 -5.07
N SER A 486 -16.83 16.60 -5.25
CA SER A 486 -15.81 15.59 -5.51
C SER A 486 -15.48 14.87 -4.21
N ASP A 487 -15.41 13.55 -4.31
CA ASP A 487 -15.05 12.66 -3.22
C ASP A 487 -13.77 11.93 -3.59
N ALA A 488 -12.62 12.48 -3.16
CA ALA A 488 -11.34 11.87 -3.44
C ALA A 488 -11.21 10.48 -2.82
N GLU A 489 -11.90 10.23 -1.72
CA GLU A 489 -11.83 8.93 -1.05
C GLU A 489 -12.77 7.91 -1.71
N ALA A 490 -13.83 8.32 -2.40
CA ALA A 490 -14.72 7.38 -3.11
C ALA A 490 -14.56 7.37 -4.64
N ASP A 491 -13.57 8.08 -5.21
CA ASP A 491 -13.29 8.16 -6.66
C ASP A 491 -14.51 8.57 -7.50
N ASN A 492 -15.36 9.41 -6.91
CA ASN A 492 -16.63 9.80 -7.50
C ASN A 492 -16.92 11.29 -7.30
N VAL A 493 -17.94 11.76 -8.02
CA VAL A 493 -18.63 13.00 -7.73
C VAL A 493 -20.02 12.68 -7.22
N VAL A 494 -20.36 13.18 -6.04
CA VAL A 494 -21.71 13.16 -5.51
C VAL A 494 -22.48 14.38 -6.00
N ARG A 495 -23.52 14.12 -6.80
CA ARG A 495 -24.53 15.12 -7.16
C ARG A 495 -25.58 15.20 -6.06
N VAL A 496 -25.72 16.35 -5.43
CA VAL A 496 -26.80 16.68 -4.48
C VAL A 496 -27.85 17.51 -5.20
N ASP A 497 -29.02 16.93 -5.39
CA ASP A 497 -30.12 17.63 -6.04
C ASP A 497 -30.91 18.54 -5.07
N PRO A 498 -31.82 19.41 -5.59
CA PRO A 498 -32.61 20.30 -4.73
C PRO A 498 -33.53 19.59 -3.72
N THR A 499 -33.81 18.30 -3.89
CA THR A 499 -34.60 17.47 -2.97
C THR A 499 -33.75 16.78 -1.90
N GLY A 500 -32.42 16.84 -2.03
CA GLY A 500 -31.47 16.14 -1.18
C GLY A 500 -31.15 14.72 -1.62
N LEU A 501 -31.59 14.30 -2.82
CA LEU A 501 -31.19 13.02 -3.38
C LEU A 501 -29.73 13.07 -3.83
N LEU A 502 -28.98 12.05 -3.42
CA LEU A 502 -27.56 11.89 -3.72
C LEU A 502 -27.38 10.91 -4.86
N THR A 503 -26.55 11.26 -5.84
CA THR A 503 -26.18 10.37 -6.94
C THR A 503 -24.65 10.36 -7.08
N PRO A 504 -23.96 9.28 -6.69
CA PRO A 504 -22.54 9.13 -6.96
C PRO A 504 -22.29 8.83 -8.43
N ILE A 505 -21.31 9.50 -9.02
CA ILE A 505 -20.89 9.36 -10.41
C ILE A 505 -19.39 9.06 -10.41
N PRO A 506 -18.93 7.85 -10.79
CA PRO A 506 -17.51 7.51 -10.81
C PRO A 506 -16.74 8.43 -11.77
N VAL A 507 -15.59 8.97 -11.35
CA VAL A 507 -14.80 9.94 -12.16
C VAL A 507 -13.31 9.64 -12.23
N GLY A 508 -12.82 8.51 -11.70
CA GLY A 508 -11.39 8.14 -11.73
C GLY A 508 -10.66 8.47 -10.41
N GLY A 509 -9.33 8.39 -10.41
CA GLY A 509 -8.50 8.35 -9.20
C GLY A 509 -8.29 9.67 -8.44
N ALA A 510 -8.79 9.75 -7.21
CA ALA A 510 -8.69 10.88 -6.29
C ALA A 510 -9.17 12.20 -6.92
N PRO A 511 -10.48 12.35 -7.23
CA PRO A 511 -11.02 13.59 -7.75
C PRO A 511 -10.82 14.73 -6.75
N SER A 512 -10.32 15.87 -7.24
CA SER A 512 -9.96 17.03 -6.43
C SER A 512 -10.80 18.25 -6.85
N GLY A 513 -10.22 19.18 -7.60
CA GLY A 513 -10.89 20.37 -8.10
C GLY A 513 -12.10 20.03 -8.98
N ILE A 514 -13.20 20.75 -8.77
CA ILE A 514 -14.43 20.60 -9.55
C ILE A 514 -14.95 21.96 -10.00
N ALA A 515 -15.37 22.06 -11.26
CA ALA A 515 -15.96 23.27 -11.83
C ALA A 515 -17.17 22.95 -12.70
N VAL A 516 -18.14 23.86 -12.74
CA VAL A 516 -19.32 23.72 -13.58
C VAL A 516 -19.34 24.85 -14.60
N GLY A 517 -19.45 24.51 -15.88
CA GLY A 517 -19.46 25.48 -16.97
C GLY A 517 -19.33 24.83 -18.35
N ALA A 518 -19.57 25.62 -19.40
CA ALA A 518 -19.55 25.14 -20.79
C ALA A 518 -20.46 23.90 -21.04
N GLY A 519 -21.58 23.81 -20.31
CA GLY A 519 -22.54 22.71 -20.42
C GLY A 519 -22.09 21.38 -19.79
N GLY A 520 -21.04 21.38 -18.97
CA GLY A 520 -20.53 20.19 -18.29
C GLY A 520 -20.08 20.45 -16.85
N VAL A 521 -19.88 19.38 -16.12
CA VAL A 521 -19.17 19.38 -14.84
C VAL A 521 -17.79 18.78 -15.09
N TRP A 522 -16.74 19.51 -14.73
CA TRP A 522 -15.36 19.17 -15.00
C TRP A 522 -14.66 18.88 -13.68
N VAL A 523 -13.96 17.75 -13.62
CA VAL A 523 -13.38 17.23 -12.38
C VAL A 523 -11.92 16.89 -12.64
N ALA A 524 -11.01 17.46 -11.86
CA ALA A 524 -9.61 17.09 -11.85
C ALA A 524 -9.46 15.71 -11.19
N ASP A 525 -8.82 14.79 -11.91
CA ASP A 525 -8.53 13.42 -11.49
C ASP A 525 -7.02 13.34 -11.21
N SER A 526 -6.68 13.55 -9.94
CA SER A 526 -5.31 13.86 -9.52
C SER A 526 -4.35 12.69 -9.73
N LEU A 527 -4.80 11.44 -9.50
CA LEU A 527 -3.96 10.25 -9.63
C LEU A 527 -3.82 9.79 -11.07
N ASP A 528 -4.86 9.94 -11.90
CA ASP A 528 -4.81 9.49 -13.29
C ASP A 528 -4.25 10.54 -14.25
N GLY A 529 -3.91 11.74 -13.75
CA GLY A 529 -3.38 12.84 -14.55
C GLY A 529 -4.37 13.25 -15.64
N ALA A 530 -5.63 13.40 -15.25
CA ALA A 530 -6.73 13.62 -16.18
C ALA A 530 -7.72 14.68 -15.68
N VAL A 531 -8.55 15.16 -16.59
CA VAL A 531 -9.79 15.86 -16.26
C VAL A 531 -10.97 15.10 -16.86
N VAL A 532 -11.97 14.84 -16.02
CA VAL A 532 -13.18 14.11 -16.38
C VAL A 532 -14.34 15.07 -16.59
N ARG A 533 -15.07 14.85 -17.67
CA ARG A 533 -16.29 15.57 -18.02
C ARG A 533 -17.51 14.72 -17.69
N ILE A 534 -18.39 15.25 -16.86
CA ILE A 534 -19.71 14.69 -16.56
C ILE A 534 -20.77 15.51 -17.30
N ASP A 535 -21.69 14.82 -17.97
CA ASP A 535 -22.91 15.41 -18.48
C ASP A 535 -23.93 15.54 -17.32
N PRO A 536 -24.36 16.77 -16.97
CA PRO A 536 -25.23 17.00 -15.82
C PRO A 536 -26.65 16.43 -16.01
N ALA A 537 -27.11 16.25 -17.25
CA ALA A 537 -28.41 15.69 -17.58
C ALA A 537 -28.37 14.16 -17.61
N ALA A 538 -27.34 13.57 -18.24
CA ALA A 538 -27.16 12.12 -18.31
C ALA A 538 -26.66 11.50 -17.00
N ARG A 539 -26.03 12.32 -16.13
CA ARG A 539 -25.45 11.92 -14.83
C ARG A 539 -24.38 10.84 -14.98
N ALA A 540 -23.57 10.97 -16.02
CA ALA A 540 -22.51 10.03 -16.35
C ALA A 540 -21.30 10.76 -16.93
N VAL A 541 -20.14 10.14 -16.79
CA VAL A 541 -18.92 10.58 -17.47
C VAL A 541 -19.10 10.41 -18.97
N THR A 542 -18.79 11.46 -19.73
CA THR A 542 -18.80 11.43 -21.19
C THR A 542 -17.40 11.33 -21.78
N THR A 543 -16.42 11.97 -21.14
CA THR A 543 -15.05 12.07 -21.66
C THR A 543 -14.04 12.14 -20.51
N THR A 544 -12.89 11.50 -20.68
CA THR A 544 -11.70 11.66 -19.84
C THR A 544 -10.58 12.23 -20.71
N ILE A 545 -10.02 13.38 -20.32
CA ILE A 545 -9.02 14.13 -21.08
C ILE A 545 -7.70 14.05 -20.32
N LYS A 546 -6.63 13.58 -20.96
CA LYS A 546 -5.30 13.54 -20.34
C LYS A 546 -4.72 14.94 -20.23
N VAL A 547 -4.12 15.22 -19.07
CA VAL A 547 -3.45 16.49 -18.75
C VAL A 547 -2.10 16.18 -18.07
N GLY A 548 -1.50 17.17 -17.39
CA GLY A 548 -0.30 16.95 -16.58
C GLY A 548 -0.57 16.12 -15.31
N ARG A 549 0.50 15.79 -14.58
CA ARG A 549 0.44 15.04 -13.31
C ARG A 549 -0.06 15.91 -12.16
N GLY A 550 -0.85 15.30 -11.28
CA GLY A 550 -1.45 15.96 -10.13
C GLY A 550 -2.32 17.15 -10.50
N PRO A 551 -3.33 17.02 -11.40
CA PRO A 551 -4.30 18.08 -11.59
C PRO A 551 -5.06 18.29 -10.26
N ASP A 552 -4.97 19.49 -9.69
CA ASP A 552 -5.54 19.81 -8.36
C ASP A 552 -6.72 20.77 -8.44
N SER A 553 -6.75 21.62 -9.46
CA SER A 553 -7.81 22.62 -9.64
C SER A 553 -8.17 22.79 -11.11
N VAL A 554 -9.45 23.08 -11.33
CA VAL A 554 -10.02 23.30 -12.66
C VAL A 554 -10.90 24.56 -12.65
N ALA A 555 -10.85 25.34 -13.72
CA ALA A 555 -11.68 26.54 -13.90
C ALA A 555 -12.19 26.65 -15.34
N VAL A 556 -13.43 27.11 -15.50
CA VAL A 556 -14.04 27.40 -16.81
C VAL A 556 -14.13 28.91 -16.99
N GLY A 557 -13.58 29.43 -18.08
CA GLY A 557 -13.64 30.86 -18.39
C GLY A 557 -12.81 31.24 -19.61
N ALA A 558 -13.05 32.46 -20.14
CA ALA A 558 -12.41 32.94 -21.38
C ALA A 558 -12.57 31.96 -22.57
N GLY A 559 -13.70 31.26 -22.64
CA GLY A 559 -14.00 30.28 -23.69
C GLY A 559 -13.20 28.96 -23.60
N SER A 560 -12.50 28.71 -22.49
CA SER A 560 -11.67 27.52 -22.32
C SER A 560 -11.83 26.91 -20.92
N LEU A 561 -11.41 25.66 -20.80
CA LEU A 561 -11.18 24.97 -19.54
C LEU A 561 -9.70 25.07 -19.18
N TRP A 562 -9.39 25.36 -17.93
CA TRP A 562 -8.02 25.55 -17.45
C TRP A 562 -7.76 24.64 -16.25
N VAL A 563 -6.63 23.95 -16.25
CA VAL A 563 -6.31 22.90 -15.29
C VAL A 563 -4.94 23.17 -14.69
N ALA A 564 -4.85 23.26 -13.37
CA ALA A 564 -3.58 23.42 -12.65
C ALA A 564 -3.01 22.03 -12.31
N ASN A 565 -1.84 21.70 -12.85
CA ASN A 565 -1.14 20.43 -12.64
C ASN A 565 0.02 20.64 -11.66
N SER A 566 -0.23 20.41 -10.38
CA SER A 566 0.73 20.67 -9.30
C SER A 566 2.00 19.82 -9.42
N GLY A 567 1.84 18.56 -9.85
CA GLY A 567 2.94 17.59 -9.97
C GLY A 567 3.95 17.91 -11.08
N ASP A 568 3.53 18.65 -12.11
CA ASP A 568 4.38 19.03 -13.24
C ASP A 568 4.77 20.51 -13.25
N GLY A 569 4.15 21.33 -12.41
CA GLY A 569 4.38 22.77 -12.44
C GLY A 569 3.82 23.44 -13.70
N THR A 570 2.70 22.92 -14.23
CA THR A 570 2.10 23.38 -15.49
C THR A 570 0.61 23.69 -15.35
N VAL A 571 0.09 24.45 -16.31
CA VAL A 571 -1.34 24.70 -16.49
C VAL A 571 -1.74 24.24 -17.88
N THR A 572 -2.73 23.34 -17.98
CA THR A 572 -3.26 22.86 -19.27
C THR A 572 -4.53 23.63 -19.64
N ARG A 573 -4.60 24.12 -20.87
CA ARG A 573 -5.77 24.77 -21.45
C ARG A 573 -6.45 23.80 -22.42
N ILE A 574 -7.76 23.63 -22.29
CA ILE A 574 -8.57 22.68 -23.06
C ILE A 574 -9.73 23.43 -23.72
N ASP A 575 -10.08 23.03 -24.95
CA ASP A 575 -11.31 23.43 -25.62
C ASP A 575 -12.49 22.59 -25.10
N PRO A 576 -13.47 23.19 -24.39
CA PRO A 576 -14.58 22.46 -23.79
C PRO A 576 -15.61 21.96 -24.81
N THR A 577 -15.51 22.35 -26.08
CA THR A 577 -16.40 21.89 -27.16
C THR A 577 -15.85 20.67 -27.89
N THR A 578 -14.52 20.56 -27.99
CA THR A 578 -13.84 19.47 -28.71
C THR A 578 -13.12 18.48 -27.79
N ASP A 579 -13.05 18.78 -26.50
CA ASP A 579 -12.31 18.02 -25.47
C ASP A 579 -10.82 17.85 -25.79
N LYS A 580 -10.23 18.79 -26.56
CA LYS A 580 -8.82 18.76 -26.95
C LYS A 580 -7.99 19.75 -26.15
N GLU A 581 -6.79 19.32 -25.79
CA GLU A 581 -5.74 20.21 -25.29
C GLU A 581 -5.38 21.26 -26.36
N LEU A 582 -5.37 22.52 -25.94
CA LEU A 582 -4.97 23.68 -26.75
C LEU A 582 -3.53 24.11 -26.43
N ALA A 583 -3.14 24.08 -25.15
CA ALA A 583 -1.81 24.48 -24.71
C ALA A 583 -1.48 23.89 -23.33
N THR A 584 -0.18 23.67 -23.07
CA THR A 584 0.37 23.39 -21.74
C THR A 584 1.42 24.45 -21.40
N ILE A 585 1.21 25.17 -20.31
CA ILE A 585 1.92 26.40 -19.93
C ILE A 585 2.72 26.13 -18.67
N ALA A 586 4.04 26.30 -18.72
CA ALA A 586 4.90 26.17 -17.54
C ALA A 586 4.79 27.42 -16.64
N VAL A 587 4.53 27.21 -15.34
CA VAL A 587 4.46 28.30 -14.35
C VAL A 587 5.69 28.38 -13.45
N GLY A 588 6.53 27.32 -13.40
CA GLY A 588 7.83 27.34 -12.72
C GLY A 588 7.81 27.04 -11.20
N GLY A 589 6.64 26.81 -10.61
CA GLY A 589 6.45 26.30 -9.25
C GLY A 589 5.28 25.31 -9.22
N SER A 590 4.74 24.94 -8.04
CA SER A 590 3.62 24.00 -7.92
C SER A 590 2.27 24.74 -7.97
N PRO A 591 1.53 24.75 -9.08
CA PRO A 591 0.23 25.42 -9.15
C PRO A 591 -0.80 24.67 -8.30
N GLN A 592 -1.53 25.38 -7.43
CA GLN A 592 -2.48 24.79 -6.47
C GLN A 592 -3.93 25.03 -6.91
N ALA A 593 -4.32 26.28 -7.12
CA ALA A 593 -5.67 26.67 -7.57
C ALA A 593 -5.63 27.65 -8.73
N ILE A 594 -6.70 27.66 -9.53
CA ILE A 594 -6.84 28.53 -10.71
C ILE A 594 -8.21 29.21 -10.75
N THR A 595 -8.26 30.49 -11.12
CA THR A 595 -9.49 31.23 -11.41
C THR A 595 -9.33 32.12 -12.63
N ILE A 596 -10.45 32.46 -13.29
CA ILE A 596 -10.46 33.33 -14.49
C ILE A 596 -11.10 34.68 -14.12
N ALA A 597 -10.36 35.76 -14.36
CA ALA A 597 -10.82 37.12 -14.10
C ALA A 597 -10.21 38.12 -15.09
N ASP A 598 -11.02 39.06 -15.58
CA ASP A 598 -10.61 40.12 -16.51
C ASP A 598 -9.81 39.61 -17.74
N GLY A 599 -10.24 38.47 -18.31
CA GLY A 599 -9.59 37.87 -19.48
C GLY A 599 -8.21 37.24 -19.20
N ARG A 600 -7.87 36.99 -17.93
CA ARG A 600 -6.62 36.37 -17.49
C ARG A 600 -6.89 35.13 -16.64
N ALA A 601 -5.98 34.17 -16.70
CA ALA A 601 -5.91 33.04 -15.78
C ALA A 601 -4.99 33.40 -14.61
N TRP A 602 -5.47 33.22 -13.39
CA TRP A 602 -4.76 33.53 -12.15
C TRP A 602 -4.54 32.26 -11.35
N VAL A 603 -3.29 31.96 -11.05
CA VAL A 603 -2.90 30.63 -10.54
C VAL A 603 -2.07 30.80 -9.28
N THR A 604 -2.51 30.24 -8.15
CA THR A 604 -1.69 30.19 -6.93
C THR A 604 -0.53 29.23 -7.12
N VAL A 605 0.69 29.65 -6.77
CA VAL A 605 1.91 28.88 -6.95
C VAL A 605 2.64 28.72 -5.62
N ASP A 606 2.73 27.48 -5.16
CA ASP A 606 3.49 27.08 -3.97
C ASP A 606 4.92 26.62 -4.35
N ARG A 607 5.77 26.40 -3.35
CA ARG A 607 7.09 25.77 -3.52
C ARG A 607 6.90 24.42 -4.20
N GLN A 608 7.77 24.15 -5.17
CA GLN A 608 7.81 22.86 -5.85
C GLN A 608 8.22 21.79 -4.84
N SER A 609 7.26 21.06 -4.26
CA SER A 609 7.55 19.74 -3.71
C SER A 609 7.79 18.85 -4.91
N ILE A 610 9.04 18.47 -5.16
CA ILE A 610 9.36 17.46 -6.17
C ILE A 610 8.60 16.19 -5.76
N PRO A 611 7.57 15.72 -6.49
CA PRO A 611 7.05 14.39 -6.25
C PRO A 611 8.09 13.45 -6.85
N GLY A 612 8.91 12.84 -6.00
CA GLY A 612 9.80 11.77 -6.42
C GLY A 612 9.01 10.76 -7.23
N GLY A 613 9.39 10.56 -8.49
CA GLY A 613 8.72 9.60 -9.36
C GLY A 613 8.82 8.23 -8.72
N VAL A 614 7.71 7.70 -8.19
CA VAL A 614 7.65 6.39 -7.53
C VAL A 614 8.41 5.38 -8.39
N ALA A 615 9.56 4.92 -7.93
CA ALA A 615 10.28 3.87 -8.61
C ALA A 615 9.42 2.61 -8.44
N SER A 616 8.69 2.24 -9.49
CA SER A 616 8.09 0.92 -9.55
C SER A 616 9.23 -0.06 -9.82
N GLY A 617 9.60 -0.84 -8.81
CA GLY A 617 10.71 -1.78 -8.88
C GLY A 617 11.32 -2.02 -7.51
N GLY A 618 11.21 -3.26 -7.00
CA GLY A 618 11.76 -3.66 -5.72
C GLY A 618 10.87 -4.61 -4.91
N THR A 619 11.47 -5.16 -3.86
CA THR A 619 10.83 -6.06 -2.90
C THR A 619 10.41 -5.28 -1.65
N LEU A 620 9.18 -5.51 -1.18
CA LEU A 620 8.73 -5.14 0.17
C LEU A 620 9.01 -6.32 1.11
N ARG A 621 9.83 -6.13 2.14
CA ARG A 621 10.18 -7.17 3.13
C ARG A 621 9.36 -7.00 4.41
N ILE A 622 8.50 -7.95 4.70
CA ILE A 622 7.65 -7.96 5.88
C ILE A 622 8.15 -9.06 6.82
N GLU A 623 8.28 -8.74 8.09
CA GLU A 623 8.53 -9.72 9.14
C GLU A 623 7.37 -9.71 10.13
N SER A 624 6.97 -10.89 10.59
CA SER A 624 5.93 -11.02 11.61
C SER A 624 6.31 -12.04 12.69
N PRO A 625 5.95 -11.78 13.96
CA PRO A 625 6.04 -12.77 15.03
C PRO A 625 5.13 -13.96 14.84
N THR A 626 4.09 -13.82 14.03
CA THR A 626 3.01 -14.79 13.87
C THR A 626 2.87 -15.25 12.44
N ASP A 627 2.36 -16.47 12.25
CA ASP A 627 2.10 -17.05 10.93
C ASP A 627 0.66 -16.80 10.48
N VAL A 628 0.43 -16.88 9.16
CA VAL A 628 -0.90 -16.94 8.55
C VAL A 628 -1.54 -18.31 8.84
N ASP A 629 -2.86 -18.34 8.98
CA ASP A 629 -3.61 -19.60 9.12
C ASP A 629 -3.75 -20.33 7.77
N TYR A 630 -4.24 -19.66 6.74
CA TYR A 630 -4.33 -20.18 5.37
C TYR A 630 -4.13 -19.08 4.33
N MET A 631 -3.60 -19.47 3.16
CA MET A 631 -3.64 -18.66 1.92
C MET A 631 -4.71 -19.15 0.93
N ASP A 632 -5.50 -20.16 1.32
CA ASP A 632 -6.69 -20.58 0.60
C ASP A 632 -7.86 -19.69 1.05
N PRO A 633 -8.45 -18.86 0.17
CA PRO A 633 -9.46 -17.90 0.59
C PRO A 633 -10.66 -18.54 1.27
N ALA A 634 -11.02 -19.78 0.94
CA ALA A 634 -12.16 -20.45 1.56
C ALA A 634 -11.92 -20.91 3.00
N LEU A 635 -10.68 -20.91 3.49
CA LEU A 635 -10.34 -21.35 4.86
C LEU A 635 -9.71 -20.24 5.71
N ALA A 636 -9.12 -19.23 5.09
CA ALA A 636 -8.45 -18.14 5.78
C ALA A 636 -9.44 -17.32 6.63
N TYR A 637 -9.07 -17.07 7.89
CA TYR A 637 -9.91 -16.35 8.85
C TYR A 637 -9.14 -15.34 9.71
N SER A 638 -7.80 -15.46 9.82
CA SER A 638 -6.99 -14.50 10.58
C SER A 638 -6.84 -13.15 9.88
N LEU A 639 -6.65 -12.06 10.66
CA LEU A 639 -6.44 -10.71 10.13
C LEU A 639 -5.21 -10.61 9.21
N LEU A 640 -4.12 -11.31 9.55
CA LEU A 640 -2.90 -11.33 8.73
C LEU A 640 -3.18 -12.00 7.37
N SER A 641 -3.92 -13.11 7.35
CA SER A 641 -4.33 -13.73 6.09
C SER A 641 -5.27 -12.83 5.29
N GLY A 642 -6.23 -12.16 5.96
CA GLY A 642 -7.12 -11.17 5.33
C GLY A 642 -6.34 -10.06 4.63
N GLN A 643 -5.29 -9.52 5.25
CA GLN A 643 -4.40 -8.52 4.66
C GLN A 643 -3.67 -9.03 3.40
N LEU A 644 -3.14 -10.26 3.41
CA LEU A 644 -2.47 -10.83 2.24
C LEU A 644 -3.47 -11.22 1.14
N LEU A 645 -4.64 -11.71 1.52
CA LEU A 645 -5.72 -12.04 0.60
C LEU A 645 -6.27 -10.78 -0.06
N TYR A 646 -6.42 -9.69 0.67
CA TYR A 646 -6.77 -8.40 0.07
C TYR A 646 -5.79 -8.01 -1.05
N ALA A 647 -4.49 -8.31 -0.93
CA ALA A 647 -3.51 -8.05 -1.99
C ALA A 647 -3.59 -8.99 -3.20
N THR A 648 -4.26 -10.14 -3.08
CA THR A 648 -4.27 -11.20 -4.11
C THR A 648 -5.65 -11.48 -4.72
N CYS A 649 -6.72 -11.25 -3.97
CA CYS A 649 -8.08 -11.47 -4.39
C CYS A 649 -8.54 -10.43 -5.42
N ALA A 650 -9.40 -10.87 -6.33
CA ALA A 650 -10.26 -10.02 -7.12
C ALA A 650 -11.71 -10.42 -6.86
N GLU A 651 -12.49 -9.49 -6.32
CA GLU A 651 -13.83 -9.72 -5.79
C GLU A 651 -14.90 -9.12 -6.71
N LEU A 652 -16.16 -9.54 -6.55
CA LEU A 652 -17.26 -8.93 -7.30
C LEU A 652 -17.38 -7.44 -6.97
N VAL A 653 -17.43 -7.18 -5.67
CA VAL A 653 -17.38 -5.87 -5.03
C VAL A 653 -16.33 -5.96 -3.95
N ASN A 654 -15.58 -4.88 -3.74
CA ASN A 654 -14.44 -4.83 -2.82
C ASN A 654 -14.49 -3.51 -2.04
N TYR A 655 -13.73 -3.43 -0.96
CA TYR A 655 -13.44 -2.17 -0.27
C TYR A 655 -12.29 -1.45 -1.01
N PRO A 656 -12.33 -0.12 -1.16
CA PRO A 656 -11.29 0.59 -1.89
C PRO A 656 -9.98 0.65 -1.09
N ASP A 657 -8.86 0.73 -1.81
CA ASP A 657 -7.49 0.83 -1.28
C ASP A 657 -7.21 2.20 -0.61
N LYS A 658 -7.99 2.53 0.43
CA LYS A 658 -8.17 3.87 1.00
C LYS A 658 -8.45 3.85 2.51
N GLY A 659 -8.23 5.01 3.14
CA GLY A 659 -8.52 5.22 4.55
C GLY A 659 -10.02 5.27 4.85
N THR A 660 -10.40 5.02 6.10
CA THR A 660 -11.78 5.23 6.54
C THR A 660 -12.15 6.72 6.53
N PRO A 661 -13.41 7.10 6.19
CA PRO A 661 -14.58 6.24 6.02
C PRO A 661 -14.80 5.66 4.61
N ALA A 662 -14.09 6.08 3.56
CA ALA A 662 -14.36 5.53 2.22
C ALA A 662 -13.81 4.11 2.03
N GLY A 663 -12.68 3.81 2.67
CA GLY A 663 -12.10 2.47 2.77
C GLY A 663 -13.05 1.41 3.35
N SER A 664 -14.19 1.79 3.91
CA SER A 664 -15.22 0.86 4.41
C SER A 664 -16.53 0.88 3.62
N GLN A 665 -16.54 1.51 2.44
CA GLN A 665 -17.68 1.51 1.53
C GLN A 665 -17.41 0.62 0.32
N LEU A 666 -18.33 -0.30 0.03
CA LEU A 666 -18.18 -1.24 -1.08
C LEU A 666 -18.23 -0.54 -2.44
N ILE A 667 -17.27 -0.87 -3.29
CA ILE A 667 -17.19 -0.46 -4.69
C ILE A 667 -17.17 -1.69 -5.62
N PRO A 668 -17.57 -1.56 -6.89
CA PRO A 668 -17.41 -2.63 -7.86
C PRO A 668 -15.93 -2.84 -8.22
N GLU A 669 -15.46 -4.08 -8.23
CA GLU A 669 -14.11 -4.43 -8.72
C GLU A 669 -14.22 -5.25 -10.02
N VAL A 670 -14.50 -6.55 -9.91
CA VAL A 670 -14.73 -7.41 -11.08
C VAL A 670 -16.14 -7.19 -11.64
N ALA A 671 -17.10 -6.77 -10.81
CA ALA A 671 -18.39 -6.31 -11.33
C ALA A 671 -18.24 -4.95 -12.04
N GLN A 672 -19.00 -4.75 -13.12
CA GLN A 672 -19.02 -3.49 -13.87
C GLN A 672 -19.64 -2.35 -13.06
N SER A 673 -20.59 -2.68 -12.19
CA SER A 673 -21.32 -1.79 -11.29
C SER A 673 -21.76 -2.57 -10.05
N LEU A 674 -22.28 -1.87 -9.04
CA LEU A 674 -23.03 -2.53 -7.98
C LEU A 674 -24.20 -3.31 -8.60
N PRO A 675 -24.62 -4.44 -8.01
CA PRO A 675 -25.59 -5.32 -8.64
C PRO A 675 -26.97 -4.67 -8.75
N THR A 676 -27.69 -5.00 -9.81
CA THR A 676 -29.12 -4.70 -9.87
C THR A 676 -29.87 -5.58 -8.88
N ARG A 677 -30.69 -4.96 -8.04
CA ARG A 677 -31.50 -5.65 -7.03
C ARG A 677 -32.96 -5.74 -7.48
N SER A 678 -33.59 -6.89 -7.28
CA SER A 678 -35.04 -7.03 -7.52
C SER A 678 -35.85 -6.17 -6.53
N PRO A 679 -37.07 -5.75 -6.89
CA PRO A 679 -37.91 -4.93 -6.00
C PRO A 679 -38.22 -5.56 -4.64
N ASP A 680 -38.32 -6.90 -4.59
CA ASP A 680 -38.51 -7.65 -3.35
C ASP A 680 -37.23 -7.81 -2.53
N GLY A 681 -36.09 -7.39 -3.08
CA GLY A 681 -34.80 -7.41 -2.42
C GLY A 681 -34.12 -8.76 -2.29
N ARG A 682 -34.64 -9.80 -2.97
CA ARG A 682 -34.17 -11.18 -2.85
C ARG A 682 -33.22 -11.63 -3.96
N THR A 683 -33.13 -10.88 -5.06
CA THR A 683 -32.29 -11.24 -6.20
C THR A 683 -31.29 -10.13 -6.48
N TYR A 684 -30.03 -10.52 -6.62
CA TYR A 684 -28.90 -9.66 -6.96
C TYR A 684 -28.30 -10.16 -8.26
N THR A 685 -28.17 -9.28 -9.26
CA THR A 685 -27.55 -9.62 -10.54
C THR A 685 -26.34 -8.72 -10.78
N PHE A 686 -25.18 -9.36 -10.88
CA PHE A 686 -23.89 -8.74 -11.19
C PHE A 686 -23.59 -8.90 -12.68
N LYS A 687 -23.09 -7.84 -13.30
CA LYS A 687 -22.48 -7.88 -14.63
C LYS A 687 -20.97 -7.91 -14.49
N ILE A 688 -20.32 -8.93 -15.03
CA ILE A 688 -18.88 -9.15 -14.92
C ILE A 688 -18.13 -8.34 -15.97
N ARG A 689 -17.09 -7.62 -15.55
CA ARG A 689 -16.25 -6.82 -16.43
C ARG A 689 -15.32 -7.74 -17.24
N PRO A 690 -15.19 -7.55 -18.56
CA PRO A 690 -14.16 -8.25 -19.33
C PRO A 690 -12.76 -7.73 -18.95
N GLY A 691 -11.74 -8.59 -18.99
CA GLY A 691 -10.33 -8.19 -18.87
C GLY A 691 -9.60 -8.73 -17.65
N PHE A 692 -10.31 -9.13 -16.58
CA PHE A 692 -9.69 -9.82 -15.44
C PHE A 692 -9.25 -11.23 -15.81
N ARG A 693 -8.05 -11.60 -15.37
CA ARG A 693 -7.42 -12.89 -15.65
C ARG A 693 -6.62 -13.38 -14.45
N PHE A 694 -6.61 -14.69 -14.26
CA PHE A 694 -5.77 -15.33 -13.26
C PHE A 694 -4.29 -15.18 -13.61
N SER A 695 -3.45 -15.17 -12.59
CA SER A 695 -2.00 -15.19 -12.73
C SER A 695 -1.51 -16.48 -13.41
N PRO A 696 -0.26 -16.51 -13.90
CA PRO A 696 0.37 -17.75 -14.32
C PRO A 696 0.39 -18.79 -13.16
N PRO A 697 0.29 -20.10 -13.48
CA PRO A 697 0.26 -20.66 -14.83
C PRO A 697 -1.13 -20.69 -15.50
N SER A 698 -2.22 -20.37 -14.78
CA SER A 698 -3.60 -20.48 -15.31
C SER A 698 -3.84 -19.52 -16.49
N ASN A 699 -3.64 -18.21 -16.30
CA ASN A 699 -3.94 -17.17 -17.31
C ASN A 699 -5.40 -17.12 -17.81
N GLU A 700 -6.29 -17.92 -17.21
CA GLU A 700 -7.68 -18.03 -17.61
C GLU A 700 -8.45 -16.73 -17.31
N PRO A 701 -9.45 -16.38 -18.13
CA PRO A 701 -10.31 -15.23 -17.84
C PRO A 701 -11.20 -15.48 -16.62
N VAL A 702 -11.39 -14.44 -15.81
CA VAL A 702 -12.39 -14.45 -14.73
C VAL A 702 -13.77 -14.21 -15.34
N THR A 703 -14.75 -15.04 -14.98
CA THR A 703 -16.11 -15.02 -15.56
C THR A 703 -17.18 -15.13 -14.48
N ALA A 704 -18.46 -14.99 -14.87
CA ALA A 704 -19.58 -15.28 -13.97
C ALA A 704 -19.58 -16.73 -13.49
N GLN A 705 -19.14 -17.67 -14.34
CA GLN A 705 -19.03 -19.09 -13.98
C GLN A 705 -17.95 -19.31 -12.91
N THR A 706 -16.83 -18.60 -13.00
CA THR A 706 -15.76 -18.61 -11.99
C THR A 706 -16.30 -18.33 -10.59
N PHE A 707 -17.04 -17.23 -10.40
CA PHE A 707 -17.61 -16.89 -9.09
C PHE A 707 -18.67 -17.90 -8.63
N LYS A 708 -19.47 -18.45 -9.55
CA LYS A 708 -20.40 -19.53 -9.20
C LYS A 708 -19.64 -20.73 -8.62
N ASP A 709 -18.58 -21.16 -9.29
CA ASP A 709 -17.78 -22.32 -8.88
C ASP A 709 -17.05 -22.04 -7.56
N THR A 710 -16.52 -20.83 -7.36
CA THR A 710 -15.96 -20.36 -6.08
C THR A 710 -16.99 -20.47 -4.95
N ILE A 711 -18.21 -19.94 -5.12
CA ILE A 711 -19.25 -20.00 -4.09
C ILE A 711 -19.60 -21.46 -3.76
N GLU A 712 -19.78 -22.31 -4.77
CA GLU A 712 -20.04 -23.74 -4.55
C GLU A 712 -18.85 -24.44 -3.88
N ARG A 713 -17.61 -24.04 -4.18
CA ARG A 713 -16.41 -24.60 -3.55
C ARG A 713 -16.32 -24.20 -2.06
N THR A 714 -16.53 -22.93 -1.73
CA THR A 714 -16.49 -22.42 -0.35
C THR A 714 -17.59 -23.05 0.51
N LEU A 715 -18.80 -23.22 -0.04
CA LEU A 715 -19.93 -23.84 0.66
C LEU A 715 -19.90 -25.37 0.64
N ASN A 716 -18.88 -25.99 0.04
CA ASN A 716 -18.82 -27.43 -0.09
C ASN A 716 -18.69 -28.08 1.32
N PRO A 717 -19.52 -29.09 1.66
CA PRO A 717 -19.49 -29.71 2.99
C PRO A 717 -18.15 -30.36 3.35
N THR A 718 -17.36 -30.80 2.36
CA THR A 718 -16.03 -31.37 2.59
C THR A 718 -14.97 -30.30 2.87
N MET A 719 -15.19 -29.06 2.44
CA MET A 719 -14.25 -27.95 2.67
C MET A 719 -14.16 -27.59 4.15
N HIS A 720 -15.26 -27.72 4.91
CA HIS A 720 -15.39 -27.24 6.29
C HIS A 720 -14.99 -25.76 6.47
N SER A 721 -15.32 -24.92 5.48
CA SER A 721 -15.05 -23.49 5.56
C SER A 721 -15.73 -22.86 6.77
N PRO A 722 -15.01 -22.08 7.60
CA PRO A 722 -15.63 -21.32 8.68
C PRO A 722 -16.62 -20.27 8.15
N LEU A 723 -16.47 -19.85 6.89
CA LEU A 723 -17.24 -18.78 6.24
C LEU A 723 -18.43 -19.28 5.42
N ALA A 724 -18.64 -20.61 5.32
CA ALA A 724 -19.72 -21.19 4.54
C ALA A 724 -21.12 -20.70 4.97
N HIS A 725 -21.28 -20.35 6.24
CA HIS A 725 -22.56 -19.92 6.80
C HIS A 725 -23.01 -18.53 6.32
N TYR A 726 -22.10 -17.68 5.80
CA TYR A 726 -22.44 -16.32 5.33
C TYR A 726 -23.43 -16.31 4.15
N LEU A 727 -23.44 -17.38 3.35
CA LEU A 727 -24.34 -17.54 2.20
C LEU A 727 -25.35 -18.69 2.38
N ALA A 728 -25.58 -19.14 3.62
CA ALA A 728 -26.51 -20.25 3.89
C ALA A 728 -27.97 -19.91 3.54
N ASP A 729 -28.31 -18.62 3.45
CA ASP A 729 -29.62 -18.09 3.07
C ASP A 729 -29.80 -17.97 1.54
N VAL A 730 -28.82 -18.36 0.73
CA VAL A 730 -28.98 -18.50 -0.72
C VAL A 730 -29.90 -19.69 -1.03
N VAL A 731 -30.81 -19.52 -1.99
CA VAL A 731 -31.77 -20.55 -2.40
C VAL A 731 -31.03 -21.85 -2.76
N GLY A 732 -31.25 -22.92 -2.00
CA GLY A 732 -30.63 -24.22 -2.22
C GLY A 732 -29.27 -24.43 -1.54
N ALA A 733 -28.66 -23.42 -0.92
CA ALA A 733 -27.37 -23.55 -0.22
C ALA A 733 -27.44 -24.55 0.94
N GLY A 734 -28.46 -24.47 1.79
CA GLY A 734 -28.63 -25.44 2.89
C GLY A 734 -28.83 -26.89 2.44
N ALA A 735 -29.38 -27.14 1.24
CA ALA A 735 -29.44 -28.49 0.67
C ALA A 735 -28.06 -28.96 0.16
N TYR A 736 -27.30 -28.06 -0.46
CA TYR A 736 -25.94 -28.31 -0.94
C TYR A 736 -24.96 -28.57 0.21
N MET A 737 -24.94 -27.71 1.24
CA MET A 737 -24.13 -27.86 2.45
C MET A 737 -24.49 -29.12 3.25
N ALA A 738 -25.71 -29.64 3.11
CA ALA A 738 -26.12 -30.91 3.71
C ALA A 738 -25.76 -32.14 2.83
N GLY A 739 -25.07 -31.96 1.71
CA GLY A 739 -24.74 -33.03 0.75
C GLY A 739 -25.96 -33.57 -0.02
N ARG A 740 -27.10 -32.88 -0.01
CA ARG A 740 -28.37 -33.30 -0.64
C ARG A 740 -28.59 -32.71 -2.04
N ALA A 741 -27.73 -31.79 -2.49
CA ALA A 741 -27.75 -31.21 -3.82
C ALA A 741 -26.34 -31.18 -4.42
N ARG A 742 -26.23 -31.28 -5.74
CA ARG A 742 -24.94 -31.20 -6.46
C ARG A 742 -24.49 -29.77 -6.78
N HIS A 743 -25.44 -28.84 -6.84
CA HIS A 743 -25.23 -27.43 -7.17
C HIS A 743 -26.18 -26.56 -6.35
N ILE A 744 -25.83 -25.29 -6.17
CA ILE A 744 -26.66 -24.32 -5.45
C ILE A 744 -27.63 -23.67 -6.43
N ALA A 745 -28.93 -23.97 -6.31
CA ALA A 745 -29.95 -23.53 -7.26
C ALA A 745 -30.06 -21.99 -7.40
N GLY A 746 -29.72 -21.25 -6.34
CA GLY A 746 -29.77 -19.79 -6.27
C GLY A 746 -28.56 -19.08 -6.86
N VAL A 747 -27.50 -19.80 -7.28
CA VAL A 747 -26.28 -19.22 -7.86
C VAL A 747 -26.24 -19.56 -9.35
N ILE A 748 -26.55 -18.59 -10.20
CA ILE A 748 -26.76 -18.79 -11.63
C ILE A 748 -25.77 -17.93 -12.42
N ALA A 749 -24.86 -18.57 -13.14
CA ALA A 749 -24.00 -17.91 -14.13
C ALA A 749 -24.60 -18.08 -15.53
N SER A 750 -24.68 -16.99 -16.28
CA SER A 750 -25.14 -16.98 -17.68
C SER A 750 -24.43 -15.87 -18.46
N GLY A 751 -23.53 -16.25 -19.36
CA GLY A 751 -22.69 -15.29 -20.09
C GLY A 751 -21.84 -14.45 -19.12
N ASP A 752 -21.99 -13.14 -19.20
CA ASP A 752 -21.34 -12.15 -18.33
C ASP A 752 -22.10 -11.88 -17.03
N SER A 753 -23.19 -12.61 -16.76
CA SER A 753 -24.11 -12.30 -15.67
C SER A 753 -24.06 -13.36 -14.58
N LEU A 754 -23.84 -12.94 -13.34
CA LEU A 754 -23.99 -13.77 -12.14
C LEU A 754 -25.24 -13.31 -11.39
N THR A 755 -26.17 -14.22 -11.15
CA THR A 755 -27.39 -13.96 -10.37
C THR A 755 -27.40 -14.78 -9.09
N ILE A 756 -27.62 -14.11 -7.97
CA ILE A 756 -27.75 -14.70 -6.64
C ILE A 756 -29.17 -14.49 -6.13
N ARG A 757 -29.85 -15.57 -5.74
CA ARG A 757 -31.20 -15.56 -5.19
C ARG A 757 -31.18 -15.98 -3.73
N LEU A 758 -31.74 -15.13 -2.86
CA LEU A 758 -31.83 -15.32 -1.42
C LEU A 758 -33.23 -15.81 -1.01
N LEU A 759 -33.30 -16.51 0.13
CA LEU A 759 -34.55 -16.96 0.74
C LEU A 759 -35.38 -15.79 1.30
N ALA A 760 -34.69 -14.74 1.76
CA ALA A 760 -35.28 -13.50 2.28
C ALA A 760 -34.42 -12.29 1.86
N PRO A 761 -34.94 -11.06 1.93
CA PRO A 761 -34.15 -9.88 1.64
C PRO A 761 -33.05 -9.71 2.69
N ALA A 762 -31.78 -9.61 2.27
CA ALA A 762 -30.63 -9.41 3.17
C ALA A 762 -29.76 -8.24 2.66
N PRO A 763 -29.97 -7.00 3.15
CA PRO A 763 -29.26 -5.85 2.62
C PRO A 763 -27.76 -5.79 2.92
N ASP A 764 -27.26 -6.53 3.91
CA ASP A 764 -25.84 -6.80 4.19
C ASP A 764 -25.21 -7.83 3.25
N PHE A 765 -25.97 -8.49 2.37
CA PHE A 765 -25.45 -9.50 1.44
C PHE A 765 -24.22 -9.01 0.65
N LEU A 766 -24.17 -7.72 0.29
CA LEU A 766 -23.02 -7.16 -0.42
C LEU A 766 -21.73 -7.17 0.43
N SER A 767 -21.83 -6.92 1.73
CA SER A 767 -20.69 -7.01 2.64
C SER A 767 -20.24 -8.46 2.84
N ARG A 768 -21.19 -9.41 2.87
CA ARG A 768 -20.89 -10.84 2.99
C ARG A 768 -20.15 -11.39 1.75
N ILE A 769 -20.62 -11.03 0.55
CA ILE A 769 -20.03 -11.52 -0.72
C ILE A 769 -18.73 -10.80 -1.09
N ALA A 770 -18.43 -9.68 -0.42
CA ALA A 770 -17.14 -8.98 -0.51
C ALA A 770 -16.03 -9.64 0.32
N GLU A 771 -16.34 -10.68 1.10
CA GLU A 771 -15.30 -11.35 1.87
C GLU A 771 -14.35 -12.13 0.96
N PRO A 772 -13.04 -12.18 1.26
CA PRO A 772 -12.04 -12.83 0.41
C PRO A 772 -12.36 -14.29 0.07
N ALA A 773 -13.12 -14.99 0.92
CA ALA A 773 -13.58 -16.36 0.67
C ALA A 773 -14.48 -16.54 -0.55
N PHE A 774 -14.99 -15.44 -1.11
CA PHE A 774 -15.79 -15.42 -2.33
C PHE A 774 -15.09 -14.72 -3.50
N CYS A 775 -13.81 -14.38 -3.35
CA CYS A 775 -13.00 -13.83 -4.42
C CYS A 775 -12.72 -14.88 -5.51
N ALA A 776 -12.46 -14.42 -6.74
CA ALA A 776 -12.27 -15.33 -7.86
C ALA A 776 -11.09 -16.29 -7.63
N VAL A 777 -11.35 -17.60 -7.77
CA VAL A 777 -10.34 -18.67 -7.86
C VAL A 777 -10.62 -19.52 -9.11
N PRO A 778 -9.61 -20.19 -9.72
CA PRO A 778 -9.84 -21.05 -10.88
C PRO A 778 -10.90 -22.12 -10.60
N SER A 779 -11.80 -22.36 -11.56
CA SER A 779 -12.94 -23.28 -11.38
C SER A 779 -12.52 -24.74 -11.11
N ASP A 780 -11.30 -25.12 -11.48
CA ASP A 780 -10.71 -26.44 -11.24
C ASP A 780 -9.94 -26.53 -9.91
N THR A 781 -9.95 -25.47 -9.08
CA THR A 781 -9.33 -25.47 -7.76
C THR A 781 -9.94 -26.57 -6.90
N PRO A 782 -9.14 -27.51 -6.36
CA PRO A 782 -9.67 -28.65 -5.63
C PRO A 782 -10.34 -28.24 -4.31
N VAL A 783 -11.31 -29.04 -3.88
CA VAL A 783 -11.87 -29.01 -2.52
C VAL A 783 -10.93 -29.81 -1.62
N ASP A 784 -10.16 -29.13 -0.78
CA ASP A 784 -9.26 -29.73 0.19
C ASP A 784 -9.52 -29.11 1.58
N PRO A 785 -9.96 -29.88 2.59
CA PRO A 785 -10.15 -29.35 3.95
C PRO A 785 -8.87 -28.86 4.61
N ASN A 786 -7.69 -29.19 4.08
CA ASN A 786 -6.40 -28.68 4.54
C ASN A 786 -5.92 -27.46 3.73
N GLY A 787 -6.71 -27.00 2.77
CA GLY A 787 -6.43 -25.85 1.92
C GLY A 787 -5.39 -26.11 0.82
N VAL A 788 -5.51 -25.34 -0.25
CA VAL A 788 -4.53 -25.28 -1.33
C VAL A 788 -3.53 -24.16 -1.05
N ARG A 789 -2.24 -24.51 -0.96
CA ARG A 789 -1.20 -23.55 -0.54
C ARG A 789 -0.96 -22.41 -1.52
N VAL A 790 -1.06 -22.71 -2.82
CA VAL A 790 -0.79 -21.76 -3.90
C VAL A 790 -1.91 -21.89 -4.92
N ILE A 791 -2.75 -20.85 -5.00
CA ILE A 791 -3.86 -20.75 -5.93
C ILE A 791 -3.55 -19.58 -6.88
N PRO A 792 -3.65 -19.76 -8.22
CA PRO A 792 -3.59 -18.64 -9.15
C PRO A 792 -4.61 -17.57 -8.77
N ALA A 793 -4.17 -16.32 -8.69
CA ALA A 793 -5.00 -15.23 -8.18
C ALA A 793 -5.30 -14.23 -9.29
N ALA A 794 -6.43 -13.53 -9.20
CA ALA A 794 -6.85 -12.56 -10.21
C ALA A 794 -6.68 -11.09 -9.78
N GLY A 795 -6.24 -10.84 -8.53
CA GLY A 795 -5.96 -9.51 -8.01
C GLY A 795 -4.57 -9.00 -8.38
N PRO A 796 -4.11 -7.89 -7.73
CA PRO A 796 -2.88 -7.20 -8.09
C PRO A 796 -1.60 -8.03 -7.89
N TYR A 797 -1.62 -8.94 -6.92
CA TYR A 797 -0.57 -9.91 -6.66
C TYR A 797 -1.11 -11.34 -6.71
N TYR A 798 -0.21 -12.32 -6.76
CA TYR A 798 -0.54 -13.72 -6.55
C TYR A 798 0.49 -14.39 -5.65
N VAL A 799 0.08 -15.45 -4.95
CA VAL A 799 1.00 -16.24 -4.12
C VAL A 799 1.94 -17.00 -5.04
N ALA A 800 3.23 -16.66 -5.01
CA ALA A 800 4.26 -17.41 -5.74
C ALA A 800 4.72 -18.63 -4.94
N THR A 801 4.89 -18.48 -3.63
CA THR A 801 5.22 -19.57 -2.71
C THR A 801 4.60 -19.33 -1.34
N TYR A 802 4.13 -20.40 -0.70
CA TYR A 802 3.73 -20.39 0.71
C TYR A 802 4.25 -21.66 1.39
N THR A 803 5.04 -21.46 2.44
CA THR A 803 5.53 -22.53 3.31
C THR A 803 5.10 -22.24 4.75
N PRO A 804 4.16 -23.02 5.31
CA PRO A 804 3.74 -22.86 6.70
C PRO A 804 4.93 -22.87 7.67
N GLY A 805 4.92 -21.94 8.62
CA GLY A 805 5.97 -21.71 9.61
C GLY A 805 7.21 -20.99 9.08
N GLN A 806 7.27 -20.63 7.80
CA GLN A 806 8.40 -19.92 7.19
C GLN A 806 7.99 -18.59 6.57
N GLY A 807 6.91 -18.57 5.78
CA GLY A 807 6.44 -17.33 5.18
C GLY A 807 5.68 -17.47 3.87
N VAL A 808 5.29 -16.32 3.33
CA VAL A 808 4.52 -16.16 2.09
C VAL A 808 5.26 -15.22 1.16
N VAL A 809 5.28 -15.54 -0.11
CA VAL A 809 5.82 -14.67 -1.15
C VAL A 809 4.71 -14.34 -2.14
N LEU A 810 4.46 -13.05 -2.32
CA LEU A 810 3.58 -12.53 -3.34
C LEU A 810 4.40 -11.91 -4.48
N VAL A 811 3.97 -12.15 -5.71
CA VAL A 811 4.56 -11.54 -6.91
C VAL A 811 3.46 -10.81 -7.65
N ARG A 812 3.80 -9.66 -8.24
CA ARG A 812 2.84 -8.87 -9.04
C ARG A 812 2.21 -9.75 -10.11
N ASN A 813 0.90 -9.72 -10.22
CA ASN A 813 0.17 -10.44 -11.25
C ASN A 813 0.35 -9.71 -12.60
N PRO A 814 1.07 -10.28 -13.58
CA PRO A 814 1.29 -9.63 -14.87
C PRO A 814 0.00 -9.47 -15.70
N ASN A 815 -1.04 -10.23 -15.37
CA ASN A 815 -2.33 -10.21 -16.06
C ASN A 815 -3.34 -9.26 -15.40
N TYR A 816 -2.97 -8.60 -14.30
CA TYR A 816 -3.84 -7.65 -13.62
C TYR A 816 -3.78 -6.28 -14.30
N HIS A 817 -4.96 -5.77 -14.69
CA HIS A 817 -5.13 -4.47 -15.34
C HIS A 817 -6.21 -3.62 -14.64
N GLY A 818 -6.59 -3.98 -13.41
CA GLY A 818 -7.53 -3.20 -12.60
C GLY A 818 -6.87 -1.95 -12.00
N SER A 819 -7.67 -1.13 -11.32
CA SER A 819 -7.25 0.17 -10.77
C SER A 819 -6.49 0.08 -9.45
N ARG A 820 -6.62 -1.03 -8.72
CA ARG A 820 -5.97 -1.19 -7.42
C ARG A 820 -4.44 -1.04 -7.51
N PRO A 821 -3.78 -0.38 -6.54
CA PRO A 821 -2.34 -0.20 -6.52
C PRO A 821 -1.56 -1.52 -6.61
N HIS A 822 -0.32 -1.47 -7.10
CA HIS A 822 0.58 -2.63 -7.14
C HIS A 822 2.03 -2.18 -7.37
N ARG A 823 2.53 -1.35 -6.45
CA ARG A 823 3.77 -0.57 -6.66
C ARG A 823 5.04 -1.43 -6.55
N PHE A 824 5.06 -2.42 -5.67
CA PHE A 824 6.16 -3.39 -5.53
C PHE A 824 6.08 -4.49 -6.58
N GLU A 825 7.22 -5.04 -7.00
CA GLU A 825 7.25 -6.23 -7.89
C GLU A 825 6.99 -7.52 -7.09
N ARG A 826 7.38 -7.49 -5.82
CA ARG A 826 7.40 -8.63 -4.93
C ARG A 826 7.16 -8.20 -3.49
N ILE A 827 6.40 -8.98 -2.75
CA ILE A 827 6.17 -8.82 -1.31
C ILE A 827 6.58 -10.12 -0.65
N GLU A 828 7.48 -10.06 0.32
CA GLU A 828 7.98 -11.23 1.04
C GLU A 828 7.60 -11.09 2.51
N LEU A 829 6.77 -11.99 3.02
CA LEU A 829 6.45 -12.12 4.43
C LEU A 829 7.27 -13.27 5.01
N ALA A 830 8.10 -12.99 6.01
CA ALA A 830 8.73 -13.99 6.88
C ALA A 830 8.00 -14.01 8.24
N VAL A 831 7.77 -15.22 8.78
CA VAL A 831 6.97 -15.42 10.00
C VAL A 831 7.75 -16.14 11.09
N GLY A 832 7.23 -16.12 12.32
CA GLY A 832 7.86 -16.81 13.46
C GLY A 832 9.13 -16.12 13.98
N ILE A 833 9.30 -14.83 13.68
CA ILE A 833 10.46 -14.03 14.08
C ILE A 833 10.12 -13.27 15.37
N ALA A 834 10.94 -13.40 16.41
CA ALA A 834 10.66 -12.72 17.68
C ALA A 834 10.47 -11.20 17.52
N ALA A 835 9.44 -10.62 18.14
CA ALA A 835 9.04 -9.22 17.95
C ALA A 835 10.21 -8.22 18.06
N GLN A 836 11.08 -8.38 19.06
CA GLN A 836 12.27 -7.55 19.25
C GLN A 836 13.23 -7.57 18.05
N ARG A 837 13.39 -8.74 17.43
CA ARG A 837 14.23 -8.90 16.25
C ARG A 837 13.57 -8.22 15.04
N THR A 838 12.27 -8.42 14.81
CA THR A 838 11.57 -7.76 13.70
C THR A 838 11.70 -6.24 13.74
N VAL A 839 11.62 -5.63 14.94
CA VAL A 839 11.85 -4.19 15.10
C VAL A 839 13.28 -3.80 14.80
N THR A 840 14.26 -4.58 15.26
CA THR A 840 15.69 -4.32 14.99
C THR A 840 16.00 -4.41 13.49
N ASP A 841 15.41 -5.39 12.80
CA ASP A 841 15.58 -5.61 11.37
C ASP A 841 14.91 -4.48 10.56
N VAL A 842 13.75 -3.98 10.99
CA VAL A 842 13.11 -2.78 10.41
C VAL A 842 13.87 -1.48 10.72
N GLU A 843 14.48 -1.34 11.90
CA GLU A 843 15.32 -0.19 12.25
C GLU A 843 16.58 -0.11 11.40
N SER A 844 17.22 -1.25 11.16
CA SER A 844 18.42 -1.36 10.33
C SER A 844 18.15 -1.27 8.81
N GLY A 845 16.90 -1.42 8.40
CA GLY A 845 16.50 -1.47 6.98
C GLY A 845 16.67 -2.84 6.32
N SER A 846 16.96 -3.89 7.11
CA SER A 846 16.99 -5.29 6.64
C SER A 846 15.58 -5.83 6.35
N ALA A 847 14.58 -5.32 7.08
CA ALA A 847 13.16 -5.47 6.81
C ALA A 847 12.48 -4.10 6.60
N ASP A 848 11.32 -4.09 5.95
CA ASP A 848 10.59 -2.87 5.60
C ASP A 848 9.37 -2.62 6.48
N TYR A 849 8.71 -3.66 6.96
CA TYR A 849 7.49 -3.57 7.75
C TYR A 849 7.41 -4.71 8.77
N THR A 850 6.96 -4.40 9.98
CA THR A 850 6.52 -5.38 10.98
C THR A 850 5.27 -4.87 11.67
N ASN A 851 4.39 -5.80 12.05
CA ASN A 851 3.32 -5.54 12.99
C ASN A 851 3.74 -5.98 14.40
N LEU A 852 3.35 -5.20 15.41
CA LEU A 852 3.60 -5.53 16.81
C LEU A 852 2.42 -6.23 17.49
N GLY A 853 1.57 -6.89 16.69
CA GLY A 853 0.41 -7.63 17.21
C GLY A 853 -0.77 -7.51 16.27
N LEU A 854 -0.73 -8.15 15.10
CA LEU A 854 -1.97 -8.51 14.44
C LEU A 854 -2.42 -9.85 15.03
N TRP A 855 -3.62 -9.83 15.59
CA TRP A 855 -4.30 -10.95 16.23
C TRP A 855 -4.03 -12.31 15.57
N THR A 856 -3.61 -13.30 16.35
CA THR A 856 -3.64 -14.71 15.92
C THR A 856 -4.41 -15.56 16.91
N PHE A 857 -5.30 -16.41 16.40
CA PHE A 857 -5.96 -17.49 17.15
C PHE A 857 -4.99 -18.49 17.81
N SER A 858 -3.69 -18.36 17.50
CA SER A 858 -2.63 -19.15 18.09
C SER A 858 -2.30 -18.62 19.49
N ALA A 859 -2.76 -19.36 20.50
CA ALA A 859 -2.45 -19.19 21.91
C ALA A 859 -0.95 -19.27 22.22
N THR A 860 -0.16 -18.28 21.80
CA THR A 860 1.22 -18.13 22.25
C THR A 860 1.21 -17.31 23.55
N GLY A 861 1.46 -18.02 24.66
CA GLY A 861 1.19 -17.60 26.03
C GLY A 861 1.79 -16.27 26.52
N GLY A 862 1.18 -15.72 27.56
CA GLY A 862 1.39 -14.35 28.07
C GLY A 862 2.77 -13.94 28.63
N SER A 863 3.86 -14.67 28.38
CA SER A 863 5.22 -14.18 28.70
C SER A 863 5.80 -13.27 27.61
N THR A 864 5.35 -13.41 26.35
CA THR A 864 5.72 -12.56 25.20
C THR A 864 5.01 -11.20 25.22
N ALA A 865 3.78 -11.15 25.72
CA ALA A 865 2.91 -9.98 25.88
C ALA A 865 3.61 -8.73 26.48
N ARG A 866 4.24 -8.87 27.65
CA ARG A 866 4.87 -7.73 28.35
C ARG A 866 6.07 -7.14 27.62
N GLY A 867 6.83 -7.97 26.89
CA GLY A 867 7.94 -7.50 26.07
C GLY A 867 7.47 -6.67 24.88
N ILE A 868 6.36 -7.08 24.26
CA ILE A 868 5.75 -6.38 23.12
C ILE A 868 5.22 -5.00 23.54
N ALA A 869 4.56 -4.89 24.69
CA ALA A 869 4.07 -3.61 25.21
C ALA A 869 5.19 -2.60 25.49
N ALA A 870 6.30 -3.04 26.09
CA ALA A 870 7.46 -2.19 26.32
C ALA A 870 8.07 -1.68 25.00
N LEU A 871 8.19 -2.57 24.00
CA LEU A 871 8.71 -2.26 22.68
C LEU A 871 7.82 -1.26 21.93
N ALA A 872 6.50 -1.46 21.96
CA ALA A 872 5.52 -0.55 21.39
C ALA A 872 5.60 0.84 22.02
N SER A 873 5.73 0.92 23.35
CA SER A 873 5.89 2.20 24.05
C SER A 873 7.19 2.92 23.67
N GLU A 874 8.29 2.19 23.50
CA GLU A 874 9.56 2.76 23.06
C GLU A 874 9.45 3.34 21.63
N LEU A 875 8.87 2.58 20.72
CA LEU A 875 8.65 3.01 19.33
C LEU A 875 7.69 4.19 19.24
N ALA A 876 6.62 4.20 20.03
CA ALA A 876 5.69 5.33 20.10
C ALA A 876 6.42 6.62 20.51
N ALA A 877 7.30 6.54 21.52
CA ALA A 877 8.09 7.70 21.98
C ALA A 877 9.10 8.18 20.93
N ARG A 878 9.72 7.26 20.18
CA ARG A 878 10.80 7.56 19.22
C ARG A 878 10.28 7.97 17.84
N TYR A 879 9.23 7.30 17.36
CA TYR A 879 8.76 7.37 15.97
C TYR A 879 7.26 7.56 15.82
N GLY A 880 6.49 7.49 16.91
CA GLY A 880 5.03 7.60 16.89
C GLY A 880 4.52 9.04 16.90
N PRO A 881 3.18 9.21 16.85
CA PRO A 881 2.54 10.52 16.91
C PRO A 881 3.01 11.35 18.11
N GLY A 882 3.48 12.58 17.87
CA GLY A 882 4.00 13.47 18.93
C GLY A 882 5.51 13.36 19.22
N SER A 883 6.19 12.36 18.67
CA SER A 883 7.65 12.22 18.79
C SER A 883 8.42 13.34 18.08
N ALA A 884 9.70 13.51 18.41
CA ALA A 884 10.59 14.44 17.72
C ALA A 884 10.79 14.09 16.24
N ALA A 885 10.69 12.80 15.88
CA ALA A 885 10.79 12.35 14.50
C ALA A 885 9.65 12.90 13.63
N VAL A 886 8.42 12.92 14.14
CA VAL A 886 7.25 13.46 13.42
C VAL A 886 7.41 14.95 13.11
N ARG A 887 7.94 15.75 14.04
CA ARG A 887 8.21 17.18 13.81
C ARG A 887 9.18 17.44 12.65
N GLY A 888 10.00 16.46 12.30
CA GLY A 888 10.88 16.47 11.13
C GLY A 888 10.39 15.64 9.95
N GLY A 889 9.11 15.27 9.88
CA GLY A 889 8.53 14.51 8.76
C GLY A 889 8.91 13.02 8.72
N ARG A 890 9.47 12.45 9.80
CA ARG A 890 10.04 11.09 9.84
C ARG A 890 9.21 10.12 10.70
N GLN A 891 7.88 10.20 10.64
CA GLN A 891 7.03 9.22 11.32
C GLN A 891 7.27 7.82 10.74
N ARG A 892 7.43 6.83 11.61
CA ARG A 892 7.65 5.42 11.23
C ARG A 892 6.80 4.43 12.01
N TYR A 893 6.20 4.88 13.11
CA TYR A 893 5.30 4.07 13.94
C TYR A 893 3.88 4.64 13.86
N PHE A 894 2.92 3.76 13.58
CA PHE A 894 1.53 4.12 13.36
C PHE A 894 0.64 3.23 14.23
N VAL A 895 -0.40 3.85 14.79
CA VAL A 895 -1.42 3.18 15.60
C VAL A 895 -2.75 3.52 14.96
N ASN A 896 -3.48 2.51 14.48
CA ASN A 896 -4.71 2.72 13.71
C ASN A 896 -5.83 1.84 14.26
N PRO A 897 -7.07 2.33 14.25
CA PRO A 897 -8.20 1.56 14.76
C PRO A 897 -8.46 0.32 13.89
N VAL A 898 -8.78 -0.78 14.55
CA VAL A 898 -9.35 -2.00 14.00
C VAL A 898 -10.84 -2.03 14.38
N LEU A 899 -11.66 -2.73 13.61
CA LEU A 899 -13.12 -2.76 13.80
C LEU A 899 -13.59 -3.55 15.03
N GLN A 900 -12.75 -3.78 16.04
CA GLN A 900 -13.14 -4.51 17.26
C GLN A 900 -13.66 -3.54 18.34
N LEU A 901 -14.63 -4.01 19.13
CA LEU A 901 -15.12 -3.35 20.34
C LEU A 901 -14.77 -4.18 21.58
N ASP A 902 -14.16 -3.53 22.56
CA ASP A 902 -13.88 -4.12 23.89
C ASP A 902 -14.78 -3.48 24.95
N PHE A 903 -15.43 -4.33 25.73
CA PHE A 903 -16.49 -3.91 26.64
C PHE A 903 -16.67 -4.85 27.83
N PHE A 904 -17.41 -4.37 28.83
CA PHE A 904 -18.02 -5.22 29.84
C PHE A 904 -19.51 -5.37 29.56
N ALA A 905 -19.95 -6.59 29.27
CA ALA A 905 -21.36 -6.92 29.13
C ALA A 905 -22.06 -6.81 30.49
N LEU A 906 -23.21 -6.15 30.55
CA LEU A 906 -24.00 -5.99 31.79
C LEU A 906 -25.23 -6.89 31.73
N ASN A 907 -25.34 -7.86 32.63
CA ASN A 907 -26.45 -8.81 32.63
C ASN A 907 -27.77 -8.14 33.04
N THR A 908 -28.59 -7.79 32.05
CA THR A 908 -29.85 -7.04 32.25
C THR A 908 -30.98 -7.87 32.86
N HIS A 909 -30.82 -9.19 32.97
CA HIS A 909 -31.84 -10.09 33.53
C HIS A 909 -31.78 -10.19 35.05
N ARG A 910 -30.67 -9.79 35.67
CA ARG A 910 -30.45 -9.99 37.11
C ARG A 910 -30.03 -8.72 37.83
N PRO A 911 -30.39 -8.58 39.11
CA PRO A 911 -29.79 -7.56 39.96
C PRO A 911 -28.26 -7.77 40.03
N PRO A 912 -27.46 -6.69 40.03
CA PRO A 912 -27.92 -5.33 40.16
C PRO A 912 -28.19 -4.61 38.82
N PHE A 913 -27.85 -5.22 37.67
CA PHE A 913 -27.89 -4.59 36.34
C PHE A 913 -29.21 -4.71 35.58
N SER A 914 -30.23 -5.33 36.17
CA SER A 914 -31.62 -5.14 35.74
C SER A 914 -32.10 -3.69 35.90
N ASP A 915 -31.51 -2.89 36.80
CA ASP A 915 -31.78 -1.44 36.88
C ASP A 915 -30.93 -0.66 35.86
N VAL A 916 -31.61 -0.10 34.86
CA VAL A 916 -30.97 0.73 33.82
C VAL A 916 -30.20 1.93 34.39
N ARG A 917 -30.64 2.51 35.53
CA ARG A 917 -29.91 3.63 36.14
C ARG A 917 -28.54 3.20 36.64
N LEU A 918 -28.43 1.97 37.15
CA LEU A 918 -27.13 1.44 37.59
C LEU A 918 -26.22 1.12 36.40
N ARG A 919 -26.77 0.62 35.29
CA ARG A 919 -26.00 0.43 34.05
C ARG A 919 -25.43 1.75 33.51
N LYS A 920 -26.25 2.81 33.50
CA LYS A 920 -25.80 4.17 33.17
C LYS A 920 -24.77 4.69 34.18
N ALA A 921 -24.99 4.46 35.48
CA ALA A 921 -24.06 4.88 36.54
C ALA A 921 -22.66 4.28 36.36
N ILE A 922 -22.56 2.99 36.02
CA ILE A 922 -21.27 2.35 35.71
C ILE A 922 -20.62 2.98 34.49
N ASN A 923 -21.39 3.23 33.43
CA ASN A 923 -20.85 3.87 32.23
C ASN A 923 -20.30 5.29 32.51
N TYR A 924 -20.79 6.00 33.52
CA TYR A 924 -20.16 7.24 34.00
C TYR A 924 -18.96 7.02 34.92
N ALA A 925 -18.84 5.86 35.57
CA ALA A 925 -17.83 5.61 36.59
C ALA A 925 -16.55 4.95 36.06
N ILE A 926 -16.63 4.16 34.99
CA ILE A 926 -15.47 3.41 34.49
C ILE A 926 -14.41 4.34 33.87
N ASP A 927 -13.13 4.07 34.17
CA ASP A 927 -12.02 4.79 33.56
C ASP A 927 -11.62 4.17 32.21
N ARG A 928 -12.28 4.60 31.14
CA ARG A 928 -12.04 4.08 29.78
C ARG A 928 -10.62 4.30 29.31
N ARG A 929 -10.00 5.42 29.67
CA ARG A 929 -8.59 5.69 29.32
C ARG A 929 -7.66 4.72 30.03
N ALA A 930 -7.88 4.46 31.32
CA ALA A 930 -7.06 3.50 32.05
C ALA A 930 -7.26 2.07 31.54
N LEU A 931 -8.49 1.69 31.18
CA LEU A 931 -8.80 0.39 30.59
C LEU A 931 -8.15 0.22 29.21
N ALA A 932 -8.40 1.15 28.28
CA ALA A 932 -7.85 1.12 26.92
C ALA A 932 -6.31 1.22 26.90
N ALA A 933 -5.69 1.91 27.86
CA ALA A 933 -4.23 1.99 27.94
C ALA A 933 -3.56 0.63 28.23
N LEU A 934 -4.30 -0.35 28.77
CA LEU A 934 -3.78 -1.70 29.02
C LEU A 934 -3.84 -2.60 27.76
N GLY A 935 -4.71 -2.29 26.80
CA GLY A 935 -5.10 -3.24 25.74
C GLY A 935 -6.08 -4.30 26.24
N ASP A 936 -6.24 -5.39 25.51
CA ASP A 936 -7.19 -6.47 25.80
C ASP A 936 -6.50 -7.82 26.04
N GLY A 937 -7.29 -8.85 26.36
CA GLY A 937 -6.80 -10.22 26.60
C GLY A 937 -6.19 -10.91 25.39
N TYR A 938 -6.37 -10.38 24.17
CA TYR A 938 -5.81 -10.90 22.93
C TYR A 938 -4.53 -10.15 22.51
N GLN A 939 -4.45 -8.86 22.82
CA GLN A 939 -3.42 -7.92 22.42
C GLN A 939 -3.23 -6.87 23.55
N PRO A 940 -2.19 -7.03 24.38
CA PRO A 940 -1.91 -6.15 25.53
C PRO A 940 -1.20 -4.87 25.09
N LEU A 941 -1.77 -4.16 24.12
CA LEU A 941 -1.27 -2.90 23.58
C LEU A 941 -2.34 -1.81 23.66
N PRO A 942 -1.95 -0.53 23.84
CA PRO A 942 -2.91 0.55 24.00
C PRO A 942 -3.93 0.66 22.86
N GLU A 943 -5.20 0.69 23.24
CA GLU A 943 -6.36 0.81 22.37
C GLU A 943 -6.83 2.26 22.22
N HIS A 944 -7.72 2.49 21.26
CA HIS A 944 -8.46 3.73 21.17
C HIS A 944 -9.63 3.71 22.17
N PRO A 945 -9.67 4.59 23.19
CA PRO A 945 -10.76 4.60 24.15
C PRO A 945 -12.07 5.02 23.49
N THR A 946 -13.17 4.33 23.81
CA THR A 946 -14.49 4.56 23.18
C THR A 946 -15.65 4.46 24.16
N ASP A 947 -16.69 5.23 23.90
CA ASP A 947 -18.01 5.19 24.55
C ASP A 947 -19.14 4.76 23.58
N HIS A 948 -18.77 4.33 22.37
CA HIS A 948 -19.65 3.82 21.32
C HIS A 948 -19.61 2.30 21.22
N TYR A 949 -20.64 1.70 20.62
CA TYR A 949 -20.65 0.28 20.25
C TYR A 949 -20.19 0.08 18.81
N LEU A 950 -20.48 1.02 17.91
CA LEU A 950 -19.88 1.04 16.58
C LEU A 950 -18.43 1.58 16.67
N PRO A 951 -17.43 0.86 16.15
CA PRO A 951 -16.05 1.33 16.10
C PRO A 951 -15.89 2.42 15.02
N PRO A 952 -14.92 3.34 15.19
CA PRO A 952 -14.51 4.26 14.14
C PRO A 952 -14.14 3.50 12.86
N GLY A 953 -14.65 3.96 11.73
CA GLY A 953 -14.39 3.37 10.43
C GLY A 953 -15.47 2.42 9.92
N LEU A 954 -16.43 2.00 10.74
CA LEU A 954 -17.60 1.25 10.26
C LEU A 954 -18.64 2.19 9.64
N PRO A 955 -19.32 1.82 8.53
CA PRO A 955 -20.43 2.61 8.00
C PRO A 955 -21.52 2.84 9.05
N GLY A 956 -21.92 4.10 9.23
CA GLY A 956 -22.92 4.50 10.22
C GLY A 956 -22.36 4.91 11.58
N PHE A 957 -21.05 4.79 11.82
CA PHE A 957 -20.43 5.39 13.01
C PHE A 957 -20.65 6.91 13.05
N ARG A 958 -21.02 7.42 14.23
CA ARG A 958 -21.29 8.86 14.45
C ARG A 958 -20.60 9.30 15.72
N ASP A 959 -19.44 9.92 15.59
CA ASP A 959 -18.69 10.46 16.72
C ASP A 959 -19.55 11.50 17.47
N ALA A 960 -20.02 11.14 18.66
CA ALA A 960 -20.85 12.00 19.49
C ALA A 960 -20.74 11.58 20.95
N PRO A 961 -20.45 12.51 21.88
CA PRO A 961 -20.26 12.14 23.28
C PRO A 961 -21.52 11.45 23.85
N VAL A 962 -21.34 10.23 24.36
CA VAL A 962 -22.33 9.41 25.07
C VAL A 962 -22.00 9.43 26.57
N TYR A 963 -20.76 9.08 26.93
CA TYR A 963 -20.22 9.05 28.28
C TYR A 963 -18.80 9.65 28.31
N PRO A 964 -18.34 10.18 29.46
CA PRO A 964 -16.98 10.70 29.53
C PRO A 964 -15.94 9.57 29.43
N LEU A 965 -14.81 9.84 28.76
CA LEU A 965 -13.68 8.91 28.66
C LEU A 965 -12.90 8.78 29.99
N THR A 966 -13.10 9.71 30.92
CA THR A 966 -12.59 9.68 32.29
C THR A 966 -13.76 9.63 33.27
N PRO A 967 -13.61 9.05 34.48
CA PRO A 967 -14.72 8.90 35.41
C PRO A 967 -15.42 10.21 35.81
N ASP A 968 -16.75 10.24 35.73
CA ASP A 968 -17.63 11.23 36.36
C ASP A 968 -18.40 10.57 37.53
N LEU A 969 -17.70 10.46 38.66
CA LEU A 969 -18.24 9.85 39.88
C LEU A 969 -19.40 10.65 40.48
N ALA A 970 -19.50 11.95 40.20
CA ALA A 970 -20.60 12.78 40.69
C ALA A 970 -21.89 12.39 40.00
N LYS A 971 -21.88 12.30 38.66
CA LYS A 971 -23.03 11.84 37.88
C LYS A 971 -23.34 10.38 38.14
N ALA A 972 -22.32 9.53 38.24
CA ALA A 972 -22.51 8.11 38.55
C ALA A 972 -23.22 7.89 39.89
N ARG A 973 -22.83 8.60 40.96
CA ARG A 973 -23.48 8.51 42.28
C ARG A 973 -24.91 9.07 42.30
N GLN A 974 -25.22 10.06 41.47
CA GLN A 974 -26.61 10.54 41.33
C GLN A 974 -27.54 9.48 40.72
N LEU A 975 -27.00 8.61 39.87
CA LEU A 975 -27.75 7.55 39.19
C LEU A 975 -27.76 6.23 39.98
N ALA A 976 -26.70 5.95 40.74
CA ALA A 976 -26.56 4.73 41.53
C ALA A 976 -27.44 4.73 42.79
N SER A 977 -28.09 3.61 43.08
CA SER A 977 -28.86 3.38 44.31
C SER A 977 -28.29 2.24 45.18
N GLY A 978 -27.07 1.78 44.87
CA GLY A 978 -26.53 0.49 45.30
C GLY A 978 -25.58 0.55 46.50
N ASN A 979 -26.04 0.94 47.70
CA ASN A 979 -25.21 0.78 48.89
C ASN A 979 -25.17 -0.69 49.33
N GLY A 980 -24.04 -1.38 49.10
CA GLY A 980 -23.71 -2.67 49.72
C GLY A 980 -24.02 -3.93 48.89
N ARG A 981 -24.46 -3.81 47.63
CA ARG A 981 -24.70 -4.98 46.75
C ARG A 981 -23.39 -5.60 46.27
N THR A 982 -23.38 -6.91 46.08
CA THR A 982 -22.25 -7.63 45.48
C THR A 982 -22.56 -7.92 44.01
N ALA A 983 -21.60 -7.65 43.12
CA ALA A 983 -21.63 -8.02 41.71
C ALA A 983 -20.53 -9.03 41.38
N VAL A 984 -20.82 -10.02 40.55
CA VAL A 984 -19.88 -11.04 40.08
C VAL A 984 -19.37 -10.64 38.69
N LEU A 985 -18.06 -10.37 38.59
CA LEU A 985 -17.37 -10.05 37.34
C LEU A 985 -16.67 -11.30 36.80
N TYR A 986 -17.05 -11.77 35.61
CA TYR A 986 -16.31 -12.80 34.87
C TYR A 986 -15.26 -12.13 33.97
N THR A 987 -14.05 -12.66 33.95
CA THR A 987 -12.96 -12.13 33.12
C THR A 987 -12.00 -13.24 32.68
N CYS A 988 -11.14 -12.96 31.72
CA CYS A 988 -10.13 -13.90 31.26
C CYS A 988 -8.92 -13.96 32.22
N GLU A 989 -8.14 -15.05 32.19
CA GLU A 989 -6.95 -15.20 33.03
C GLU A 989 -5.67 -14.58 32.44
N LEU A 990 -5.71 -14.21 31.15
CA LEU A 990 -4.60 -13.61 30.43
C LEU A 990 -4.47 -12.13 30.79
N SER A 991 -3.26 -11.66 31.09
CA SER A 991 -3.00 -10.22 31.25
C SER A 991 -3.30 -9.51 29.93
N PRO A 992 -4.04 -8.38 29.94
CA PRO A 992 -4.36 -7.53 31.09
C PRO A 992 -5.77 -7.72 31.69
N CYS A 993 -6.51 -8.80 31.36
CA CYS A 993 -7.89 -9.02 31.85
C CYS A 993 -8.01 -8.95 33.39
N PRO A 994 -7.09 -9.54 34.20
CA PRO A 994 -7.13 -9.39 35.65
C PRO A 994 -6.91 -7.94 36.11
N GLU A 995 -6.01 -7.20 35.48
CA GLU A 995 -5.68 -5.81 35.78
C GLU A 995 -6.87 -4.89 35.47
N GLN A 996 -7.49 -5.06 34.30
CA GLN A 996 -8.73 -4.37 33.92
C GLN A 996 -9.86 -4.67 34.92
N ALA A 997 -10.00 -5.93 35.34
CA ALA A 997 -11.00 -6.31 36.34
C ALA A 997 -10.76 -5.65 37.71
N GLN A 998 -9.50 -5.38 38.10
CA GLN A 998 -9.20 -4.60 39.31
C GLN A 998 -9.55 -3.11 39.15
N ILE A 999 -9.33 -2.52 37.97
CA ILE A 999 -9.75 -1.13 37.68
C ILE A 999 -11.27 -1.04 37.85
N VAL A 1000 -12.03 -1.90 37.16
CA VAL A 1000 -13.50 -1.94 37.26
C VAL A 1000 -13.95 -2.18 38.71
N LYS A 1001 -13.30 -3.10 39.44
CA LYS A 1001 -13.61 -3.31 40.86
C LYS A 1001 -13.42 -2.04 41.69
N THR A 1002 -12.39 -1.25 41.41
CA THR A 1002 -12.10 0.02 42.10
C THR A 1002 -13.14 1.08 41.75
N ASP A 1003 -13.46 1.22 40.46
CA ASP A 1003 -14.46 2.17 39.95
C ASP A 1003 -15.86 1.90 40.53
N LEU A 1004 -16.26 0.62 40.58
CA LEU A 1004 -17.55 0.19 41.11
C LEU A 1004 -17.63 0.31 42.64
N ALA A 1005 -16.49 0.15 43.35
CA ALA A 1005 -16.43 0.40 44.79
C ALA A 1005 -16.73 1.87 45.13
N ALA A 1006 -16.36 2.81 44.26
CA ALA A 1006 -16.68 4.23 44.42
C ALA A 1006 -18.19 4.55 44.32
N LEU A 1007 -18.99 3.59 43.81
CA LEU A 1007 -20.45 3.61 43.75
C LEU A 1007 -21.13 2.79 44.85
N GLY A 1008 -20.37 2.17 45.76
CA GLY A 1008 -20.88 1.34 46.85
C GLY A 1008 -21.12 -0.13 46.50
N LEU A 1009 -20.65 -0.61 45.33
CA LEU A 1009 -20.74 -2.01 44.91
C LEU A 1009 -19.50 -2.81 45.35
N ARG A 1010 -19.70 -4.03 45.82
CA ARG A 1010 -18.62 -5.01 46.05
C ARG A 1010 -18.47 -5.89 44.82
N VAL A 1011 -17.28 -5.98 44.22
CA VAL A 1011 -17.07 -6.84 43.04
C VAL A 1011 -16.30 -8.11 43.42
N GLN A 1012 -16.89 -9.26 43.09
CA GLN A 1012 -16.24 -10.58 43.13
C GLN A 1012 -15.76 -10.95 41.74
N ILE A 1013 -14.45 -10.99 41.54
CA ILE A 1013 -13.83 -11.34 40.26
C ILE A 1013 -13.70 -12.86 40.17
N LYS A 1014 -14.11 -13.44 39.04
CA LYS A 1014 -13.87 -14.84 38.66
C LYS A 1014 -13.15 -14.88 37.32
N THR A 1015 -11.98 -15.52 37.29
CA THR A 1015 -11.13 -15.64 36.11
C THR A 1015 -11.32 -17.01 35.46
N PHE A 1016 -11.31 -17.06 34.14
CA PHE A 1016 -11.41 -18.29 33.36
C PHE A 1016 -10.41 -18.29 32.17
N PRO A 1017 -9.99 -19.47 31.68
CA PRO A 1017 -9.38 -19.57 30.36
C PRO A 1017 -10.32 -19.02 29.30
N LEU A 1018 -9.80 -18.35 28.27
CA LEU A 1018 -10.58 -17.60 27.27
C LEU A 1018 -11.68 -18.42 26.60
N ALA A 1019 -11.37 -19.65 26.17
CA ALA A 1019 -12.36 -20.56 25.57
C ALA A 1019 -13.47 -20.97 26.55
N ALA A 1020 -13.14 -21.12 27.84
CA ALA A 1020 -14.12 -21.43 28.88
C ALA A 1020 -14.98 -20.21 29.21
N LEU A 1021 -14.42 -19.00 29.16
CA LEU A 1021 -15.17 -17.75 29.31
C LEU A 1021 -16.21 -17.61 28.20
N ALA A 1022 -15.81 -17.78 26.93
CA ALA A 1022 -16.72 -17.72 25.78
C ALA A 1022 -17.86 -18.76 25.87
N ALA A 1023 -17.54 -20.01 26.25
CA ALA A 1023 -18.56 -21.06 26.44
C ALA A 1023 -19.56 -20.72 27.57
N LYS A 1024 -19.08 -20.11 28.65
CA LYS A 1024 -19.93 -19.62 29.74
C LYS A 1024 -20.79 -18.45 29.30
N PHE A 1025 -20.23 -17.54 28.52
CA PHE A 1025 -20.95 -16.40 27.99
C PHE A 1025 -22.12 -16.90 27.12
N ALA A 1026 -21.91 -17.92 26.29
CA ALA A 1026 -22.96 -18.56 25.49
C ALA A 1026 -23.96 -19.45 26.28
N THR A 1027 -23.78 -19.68 27.58
CA THR A 1027 -24.64 -20.59 28.35
C THR A 1027 -25.77 -19.84 29.06
N PRO A 1028 -27.05 -20.11 28.72
CA PRO A 1028 -28.18 -19.45 29.37
C PRO A 1028 -28.18 -19.64 30.89
N GLY A 1029 -28.41 -18.54 31.63
CA GLY A 1029 -28.53 -18.55 33.08
C GLY A 1029 -27.20 -18.56 33.87
N GLU A 1030 -26.03 -18.55 33.21
CA GLU A 1030 -24.73 -18.47 33.89
C GLU A 1030 -24.66 -17.30 34.89
N PRO A 1031 -24.14 -17.52 36.12
CA PRO A 1031 -24.36 -16.58 37.21
C PRO A 1031 -23.33 -15.43 37.28
N PHE A 1032 -23.15 -14.70 36.18
CA PHE A 1032 -22.34 -13.47 36.14
C PHE A 1032 -23.24 -12.23 36.11
N ASP A 1033 -22.79 -11.14 36.73
CA ASP A 1033 -23.46 -9.84 36.68
C ASP A 1033 -22.85 -8.94 35.61
N LEU A 1034 -21.52 -8.95 35.49
CA LEU A 1034 -20.80 -8.34 34.38
C LEU A 1034 -19.71 -9.28 33.87
N ALA A 1035 -19.37 -9.20 32.58
CA ALA A 1035 -18.35 -10.04 31.97
C ALA A 1035 -17.52 -9.23 30.96
N TRP A 1036 -16.19 -9.42 30.97
CA TRP A 1036 -15.31 -8.90 29.93
C TRP A 1036 -15.49 -9.71 28.64
N GLU A 1037 -15.53 -9.02 27.49
CA GLU A 1037 -15.58 -9.62 26.16
C GLU A 1037 -15.02 -8.65 25.10
N GLY A 1038 -14.51 -9.20 24.00
CA GLY A 1038 -14.12 -8.46 22.80
C GLY A 1038 -14.93 -8.93 21.59
N TRP A 1039 -15.43 -8.01 20.77
CA TRP A 1039 -16.26 -8.32 19.60
C TRP A 1039 -15.70 -7.70 18.32
N LEU A 1040 -15.27 -8.55 17.40
CA LEU A 1040 -14.89 -8.18 16.03
C LEU A 1040 -16.06 -8.57 15.10
N PRO A 1041 -16.50 -7.68 14.20
CA PRO A 1041 -17.56 -8.01 13.27
C PRO A 1041 -17.01 -8.98 12.22
N ASP A 1042 -17.83 -9.97 11.89
CA ASP A 1042 -17.58 -11.01 10.88
C ASP A 1042 -17.26 -10.44 9.48
N TYR A 1043 -17.74 -9.23 9.19
CA TYR A 1043 -17.51 -8.45 7.98
C TYR A 1043 -17.83 -6.97 8.26
N PRO A 1044 -17.28 -5.99 7.51
CA PRO A 1044 -17.46 -4.54 7.75
C PRO A 1044 -18.88 -3.97 7.51
N ASP A 1045 -19.89 -4.43 8.25
CA ASP A 1045 -21.26 -3.89 8.25
C ASP A 1045 -21.76 -3.63 9.68
N PRO A 1046 -22.50 -2.54 9.94
CA PRO A 1046 -23.07 -2.27 11.26
C PRO A 1046 -24.06 -3.32 11.77
N TYR A 1047 -24.69 -4.10 10.89
CA TYR A 1047 -25.44 -5.28 11.32
C TYR A 1047 -24.52 -6.27 12.02
N SER A 1048 -23.37 -6.61 11.42
CA SER A 1048 -22.39 -7.57 11.94
C SER A 1048 -21.80 -7.13 13.28
N MET A 1049 -21.75 -5.83 13.53
CA MET A 1049 -21.36 -5.27 14.82
C MET A 1049 -22.48 -5.34 15.87
N LEU A 1050 -23.64 -4.74 15.62
CA LEU A 1050 -24.65 -4.53 16.66
C LEU A 1050 -25.64 -5.68 16.83
N THR A 1051 -26.06 -6.32 15.73
CA THR A 1051 -27.21 -7.21 15.76
C THR A 1051 -26.85 -8.56 16.37
N PRO A 1052 -25.79 -9.27 15.93
CA PRO A 1052 -25.34 -10.47 16.61
C PRO A 1052 -25.05 -10.19 18.09
N LEU A 1053 -24.26 -9.16 18.38
CA LEU A 1053 -23.83 -8.80 19.73
C LEU A 1053 -24.98 -8.57 20.72
N LEU A 1054 -26.16 -8.14 20.24
CA LEU A 1054 -27.31 -7.79 21.07
C LEU A 1054 -28.52 -8.71 20.86
N SER A 1055 -28.39 -9.81 20.12
CA SER A 1055 -29.49 -10.74 19.82
C SER A 1055 -29.38 -12.07 20.58
N ASP A 1056 -30.51 -12.76 20.77
CA ASP A 1056 -30.70 -13.92 21.66
C ASP A 1056 -29.80 -15.15 21.40
N ASN A 1057 -28.98 -15.17 20.34
CA ASN A 1057 -28.19 -16.34 19.92
C ASN A 1057 -26.71 -16.08 19.60
N ALA A 1058 -26.21 -14.85 19.76
CA ALA A 1058 -24.83 -14.53 19.42
C ALA A 1058 -24.11 -13.94 20.63
N ILE A 1059 -23.36 -14.82 21.29
CA ILE A 1059 -22.31 -14.52 22.27
C ILE A 1059 -22.81 -13.85 23.58
N ALA A 1060 -23.78 -12.92 23.61
CA ALA A 1060 -24.22 -12.21 24.81
C ALA A 1060 -25.71 -12.44 25.19
N PRO A 1061 -26.06 -13.43 26.04
CA PRO A 1061 -27.42 -13.60 26.61
C PRO A 1061 -27.76 -12.53 27.67
N SER A 1062 -27.12 -11.36 27.60
CA SER A 1062 -27.14 -10.35 28.65
C SER A 1062 -28.14 -9.22 28.39
N PHE A 1063 -28.69 -9.08 27.17
CA PHE A 1063 -29.62 -8.02 26.81
C PHE A 1063 -30.79 -8.51 25.95
N GLU A 1064 -31.96 -8.67 26.57
CA GLU A 1064 -33.22 -8.93 25.88
C GLU A 1064 -34.22 -7.78 26.11
N ASP A 1065 -34.21 -6.79 25.22
CA ASP A 1065 -35.25 -5.74 25.20
C ASP A 1065 -36.09 -5.86 23.91
N PRO A 1066 -37.37 -6.29 23.99
CA PRO A 1066 -38.21 -6.49 22.81
C PRO A 1066 -38.40 -5.24 21.94
N ALA A 1067 -38.31 -4.03 22.51
CA ALA A 1067 -38.41 -2.80 21.73
C ALA A 1067 -37.14 -2.57 20.91
N TYR A 1068 -35.96 -2.82 21.47
CA TYR A 1068 -34.70 -2.75 20.73
C TYR A 1068 -34.56 -3.89 19.72
N GLN A 1069 -35.01 -5.11 20.04
CA GLN A 1069 -35.02 -6.21 19.06
C GLN A 1069 -35.86 -5.86 17.82
N ARG A 1070 -37.05 -5.26 18.01
CA ARG A 1070 -37.87 -4.77 16.89
C ARG A 1070 -37.18 -3.68 16.07
N ARG A 1071 -36.39 -2.81 16.71
CA ARG A 1071 -35.69 -1.72 16.02
C ARG A 1071 -34.45 -2.22 15.27
N LEU A 1072 -33.70 -3.16 15.84
CA LEU A 1072 -32.61 -3.85 15.16
C LEU A 1072 -33.13 -4.60 13.94
N ALA A 1073 -34.21 -5.37 14.08
CA ALA A 1073 -34.86 -6.06 12.95
C ALA A 1073 -35.41 -5.08 11.88
N ALA A 1074 -35.93 -3.91 12.30
CA ALA A 1074 -36.35 -2.88 11.35
C ALA A 1074 -35.14 -2.30 10.59
N ALA A 1075 -34.01 -2.04 11.26
CA ALA A 1075 -32.78 -1.55 10.65
C ALA A 1075 -32.18 -2.58 9.66
N GLU A 1076 -32.23 -3.87 10.00
CA GLU A 1076 -31.78 -4.97 9.15
C GLU A 1076 -32.48 -4.96 7.79
N SER A 1077 -33.77 -4.61 7.74
CA SER A 1077 -34.55 -4.55 6.50
C SER A 1077 -34.21 -3.37 5.58
N LEU A 1078 -33.46 -2.38 6.08
CA LEU A 1078 -33.10 -1.16 5.33
C LEU A 1078 -31.88 -1.41 4.44
N SER A 1079 -31.80 -0.67 3.33
CA SER A 1079 -30.70 -0.73 2.37
C SER A 1079 -30.14 0.66 2.08
N GLY A 1080 -28.89 0.73 1.60
CA GLY A 1080 -28.23 1.98 1.24
C GLY A 1080 -27.99 2.92 2.44
N PRO A 1081 -27.75 4.22 2.21
CA PRO A 1081 -27.36 5.16 3.27
C PRO A 1081 -28.32 5.21 4.47
N LYS A 1082 -29.63 5.03 4.24
CA LYS A 1082 -30.63 5.01 5.31
C LYS A 1082 -30.38 3.89 6.33
N ARG A 1083 -29.84 2.75 5.90
CA ARG A 1083 -29.45 1.63 6.78
C ARG A 1083 -28.38 2.10 7.76
N TYR A 1084 -27.27 2.63 7.25
CA TYR A 1084 -26.13 3.08 8.03
C TYR A 1084 -26.51 4.20 9.01
N LEU A 1085 -27.31 5.17 8.56
CA LEU A 1085 -27.84 6.22 9.44
C LEU A 1085 -28.68 5.65 10.60
N THR A 1086 -29.53 4.66 10.31
CA THR A 1086 -30.38 4.03 11.33
C THR A 1086 -29.55 3.26 12.35
N TYR A 1087 -28.51 2.54 11.91
CA TYR A 1087 -27.58 1.87 12.84
C TYR A 1087 -26.77 2.87 13.67
N GLY A 1088 -26.32 3.98 13.10
CA GLY A 1088 -25.66 5.05 13.84
C GLY A 1088 -26.57 5.71 14.90
N GLU A 1089 -27.86 5.86 14.61
CA GLU A 1089 -28.84 6.32 15.61
C GLU A 1089 -29.08 5.27 16.69
N LEU A 1090 -29.12 3.99 16.31
CA LEU A 1090 -29.27 2.89 17.25
C LEU A 1090 -28.07 2.76 18.19
N ASP A 1091 -26.85 2.90 17.70
CA ASP A 1091 -25.62 2.93 18.49
C ASP A 1091 -25.74 3.96 19.65
N LEU A 1092 -25.99 5.22 19.30
CA LEU A 1092 -26.12 6.31 20.26
C LEU A 1092 -27.28 6.09 21.24
N ASP A 1093 -28.41 5.63 20.75
CA ASP A 1093 -29.60 5.42 21.57
C ASP A 1093 -29.45 4.22 22.51
N LEU A 1094 -28.92 3.09 22.03
CA LEU A 1094 -28.60 1.92 22.83
C LEU A 1094 -27.63 2.29 23.95
N ALA A 1095 -26.51 2.95 23.65
CA ALA A 1095 -25.52 3.33 24.63
C ALA A 1095 -26.08 4.32 25.68
N ARG A 1096 -26.84 5.34 25.27
CA ARG A 1096 -27.41 6.36 26.17
C ARG A 1096 -28.58 5.85 27.00
N ASN A 1097 -29.46 5.03 26.42
CA ASN A 1097 -30.77 4.75 26.99
C ASN A 1097 -30.90 3.34 27.56
N ALA A 1098 -30.49 2.32 26.82
CA ALA A 1098 -30.50 0.94 27.31
C ALA A 1098 -29.25 0.59 28.13
N ALA A 1099 -28.10 1.12 27.73
CA ALA A 1099 -26.77 0.86 28.28
C ALA A 1099 -26.51 -0.63 28.56
N PRO A 1100 -26.68 -1.55 27.60
CA PRO A 1100 -26.43 -2.98 27.82
C PRO A 1100 -24.94 -3.30 28.05
N LEU A 1101 -24.06 -2.49 27.48
CA LEU A 1101 -22.62 -2.67 27.55
C LEU A 1101 -21.96 -1.45 28.21
N ALA A 1102 -20.85 -1.69 28.90
CA ALA A 1102 -19.89 -0.66 29.26
C ALA A 1102 -18.69 -0.76 28.32
N ALA A 1103 -18.80 -0.13 27.14
CA ALA A 1103 -17.74 -0.03 26.15
C ALA A 1103 -16.58 0.81 26.67
N PHE A 1104 -15.35 0.38 26.38
CA PHE A 1104 -14.16 1.10 26.83
C PHE A 1104 -13.06 1.24 25.78
N GLY A 1105 -12.91 0.31 24.83
CA GLY A 1105 -11.80 0.30 23.87
C GLY A 1105 -12.21 -0.15 22.47
N ASN A 1106 -11.48 0.35 21.47
CA ASN A 1106 -11.42 -0.22 20.14
C ASN A 1106 -9.98 -0.67 19.89
N LEU A 1107 -9.82 -1.93 19.46
CA LEU A 1107 -8.53 -2.52 19.16
C LEU A 1107 -7.76 -1.65 18.16
N SER A 1108 -6.44 -1.62 18.29
CA SER A 1108 -5.54 -0.90 17.39
C SER A 1108 -4.55 -1.84 16.70
N SER A 1109 -4.23 -1.60 15.43
CA SER A 1109 -3.03 -2.14 14.80
C SER A 1109 -1.82 -1.29 15.18
N HIS A 1110 -0.66 -1.93 15.40
CA HIS A 1110 0.60 -1.26 15.72
C HIS A 1110 1.64 -1.58 14.66
N ASP A 1111 1.83 -0.64 13.74
CA ASP A 1111 2.57 -0.84 12.51
C ASP A 1111 3.87 -0.05 12.52
N PHE A 1112 4.98 -0.74 12.29
CA PHE A 1112 6.30 -0.13 12.25
C PHE A 1112 6.97 -0.32 10.90
N PHE A 1113 7.41 0.78 10.29
CA PHE A 1113 7.99 0.80 8.95
C PHE A 1113 9.46 1.23 8.94
N SER A 1114 10.19 0.77 7.93
CA SER A 1114 11.52 1.27 7.61
C SER A 1114 11.46 2.73 7.13
N ALA A 1115 12.60 3.42 7.12
CA ALA A 1115 12.67 4.76 6.55
C ALA A 1115 12.38 4.78 5.04
N ARG A 1116 12.52 3.64 4.36
CA ARG A 1116 12.35 3.45 2.92
C ARG A 1116 10.88 3.38 2.49
N VAL A 1117 9.95 2.99 3.38
CA VAL A 1117 8.55 2.74 3.01
C VAL A 1117 7.60 3.87 3.45
N GLY A 1118 6.66 4.20 2.56
CA GLY A 1118 5.63 5.23 2.69
C GLY A 1118 4.29 4.82 2.10
N CYS A 1119 3.41 5.80 1.88
CA CYS A 1119 2.06 5.61 1.35
C CYS A 1119 1.20 4.66 2.19
N GLN A 1120 1.38 4.71 3.52
CA GLN A 1120 0.60 3.91 4.45
C GLN A 1120 -0.89 4.24 4.31
N THR A 1121 -1.69 3.24 3.96
CA THR A 1121 -3.14 3.33 3.82
C THR A 1121 -3.76 2.19 4.61
N TYR A 1122 -4.77 2.50 5.43
CA TYR A 1122 -5.39 1.55 6.35
C TYR A 1122 -6.84 1.33 5.95
N GLY A 1123 -7.14 0.14 5.45
CA GLY A 1123 -8.48 -0.30 5.07
C GLY A 1123 -9.10 -1.23 6.11
N VAL A 1124 -10.19 -1.89 5.72
CA VAL A 1124 -10.93 -2.83 6.59
C VAL A 1124 -10.12 -4.07 7.00
N TYR A 1125 -9.10 -4.45 6.22
CA TYR A 1125 -8.21 -5.59 6.50
C TYR A 1125 -6.86 -5.18 7.13
N GLY A 1126 -6.73 -3.94 7.62
CA GLY A 1126 -5.47 -3.40 8.17
C GLY A 1126 -4.65 -2.62 7.15
N ILE A 1127 -3.31 -2.67 7.23
CA ILE A 1127 -2.47 -1.97 6.23
C ILE A 1127 -2.65 -2.58 4.84
N ASP A 1128 -2.92 -1.71 3.88
CA ASP A 1128 -3.02 -2.02 2.46
C ASP A 1128 -1.62 -2.21 1.86
N LEU A 1129 -1.20 -3.47 1.71
CA LEU A 1129 0.12 -3.81 1.15
C LEU A 1129 0.30 -3.33 -0.29
N PRO A 1130 -0.69 -3.50 -1.20
CA PRO A 1130 -0.59 -2.95 -2.56
C PRO A 1130 -0.38 -1.43 -2.65
N ALA A 1131 -0.97 -0.66 -1.72
CA ALA A 1131 -0.86 0.80 -1.68
C ALA A 1131 0.51 1.33 -1.23
N LEU A 1132 1.27 0.54 -0.46
CA LEU A 1132 2.60 0.93 0.04
C LEU A 1132 3.56 1.31 -1.09
N CYS A 1133 4.45 2.26 -0.81
CA CYS A 1133 5.40 2.78 -1.79
C CYS A 1133 6.81 2.98 -1.21
N ILE A 1134 7.79 3.12 -2.09
CA ILE A 1134 9.15 3.55 -1.70
C ILE A 1134 9.17 5.08 -1.58
N LYS A 1135 9.64 5.60 -0.44
CA LYS A 1135 9.89 7.04 -0.22
C LYS A 1135 11.13 7.46 -1.00
N HIS A 1136 11.03 8.57 -1.73
CA HIS A 1136 12.19 9.25 -2.30
C HIS A 1136 12.73 10.25 -1.28
N GLY A 1137 14.04 10.21 -1.05
CA GLY A 1137 14.75 11.04 -0.08
C GLY A 1137 14.87 12.50 -0.50
#